data_AF-A0A850BG77-F1
#
_entry.id   AF-A0A850BG77-F1
#
_cell.length_a   1.000
_cell.length_b   1.000
_cell.length_c   1.000
_cell.angle_alpha   90.00
_cell.angle_beta   90.00
_cell.angle_gamma   90.00
#
_symmetry.space_group_name_H-M   'P 1'
#
loop_
_entity.id
_entity.type
_entity.pdbx_description
1 polymer ?
#
loop_
_entity_poly.entity_id
_entity_poly.type
_entity_poly.pdbx_seq_one_letter_code
_entity_poly.pdbx_strand_id
1 'polypeptide(L)'
;MKLVRTRAHRAAQLLPLLAAIAASAGCAEEPQTLSVRVLEQSGRVAFVCLAPPGVTPNPGLPLSQCTAQQTLTPDDFGVDEAGNATLPHIYALLTQTTRGEVAVIDVTSQNESVIDLDPNIPGANFLPVGAQPVDIVATPGGTAAFVAVAEVGREGIFALPSAKLRPCVGCEPPGLGSFAACSLPSAPASMVMVADPLKEEPDQPARIRRCCATGDYIDWSAETFSNETACEEAAFEPSDTAKNHAIDLEGGGRQKLVVSMPDLGGIAIFDAQDVLNRPEGSFEPCVPERWVPLKAEVPPPPEPPAPPPEAGCKNTDPLPPAVQVSAPSRPAGLAYADGHLYVADLGAPVIHDIAMPTVCEPVERPPLVPTSDEDPTRAVTTNRIAVSPRVTSDFRSYLYAIDEGEGSVMVFDVSDDAAPRYPLERPNAHWNPFQPRDRLRFIAPVKDVVLIHREAPRQHPTTGVAAEGTRCDPTPTLEQCYSSSLTCDPATLYRTSADYASGAGPYLLRGQFAFMVLSSGQVVVADVDDLDARCRIPGSFEGSLKDIFGCPPQGFDLPGEKDWVSSRESSCNVVLPHALRSSRFMVSNDAAGDNEPGIVDFPLLYDNTGALVQSTDPLSPQMRATVPVTESVLSPEEQAAFHLTVGPDVVALNPASGSLLEASDEPEHTLVMNFEDPRVHTVDQPWYVTFEGILRGFEGRLAETYIWKTHDPAAPTDELRDSNSSFCDRGVQSRMSAFEILKAQNPSASDAALMAEAAAIADYVQILNDLPLEDDPYWSGPKTCFSDAAPGESCACSYQDCRAVFGTYETPSIERDLPIYEAFQDRIVVAPNEGSREMLRCCFPTLLEFTVRARNQWVVDGGGSGFLHHVIADPATGACRNSCDPFEARVNGRVRSAPSTEANISNESPYAFMNPMFRFGIRLSPGTVGCGQNSPCASGAACTKVTNSAEPTLPVACDTDWSGSGQAPCVCDHTPTRDTQFRFVTQGAFEPILTTFVTRNNWNVMPVSISYLPPTQEVVVTDGLYEGLFTLSTLTTQINKHFY
;
A
#
# COMPACT_ATOMS: atom_id res chain seq x y z
N MET A 1 -41.82 38.39 18.14
CA MET A 1 -42.88 38.10 19.12
C MET A 1 -42.20 37.65 20.42
N LYS A 2 -41.95 38.47 21.43
CA LYS A 2 -42.82 38.99 22.52
C LYS A 2 -43.58 37.94 23.34
N LEU A 3 -43.34 38.00 24.67
CA LEU A 3 -44.08 37.51 25.86
C LEU A 3 -43.69 36.11 26.37
N VAL A 4 -42.99 35.91 27.52
CA VAL A 4 -43.06 36.42 28.92
C VAL A 4 -44.26 35.91 29.72
N ARG A 5 -44.00 35.15 30.81
CA ARG A 5 -44.48 35.32 32.24
C ARG A 5 -44.38 33.99 33.03
N THR A 6 -43.51 33.82 34.05
CA THR A 6 -43.62 34.19 35.51
C THR A 6 -44.74 33.43 36.25
N ARG A 7 -44.66 32.90 37.49
CA ARG A 7 -43.96 33.20 38.78
C ARG A 7 -44.23 31.98 39.73
N ALA A 8 -43.29 31.47 40.52
CA ALA A 8 -42.89 31.86 41.88
C ALA A 8 -43.91 31.69 43.03
N HIS A 9 -43.56 30.90 44.05
CA HIS A 9 -43.94 31.13 45.45
C HIS A 9 -42.76 30.86 46.41
N ARG A 10 -42.44 31.89 47.23
CA ARG A 10 -41.65 31.91 48.49
C ARG A 10 -42.55 31.35 49.63
N ALA A 11 -42.16 31.04 50.88
CA ALA A 11 -41.06 31.42 51.77
C ALA A 11 -41.03 30.39 52.95
N ALA A 12 -39.85 29.98 53.46
CA ALA A 12 -39.20 30.44 54.71
C ALA A 12 -39.77 29.88 56.04
N GLN A 13 -38.97 29.12 56.81
CA GLN A 13 -38.34 29.52 58.11
C GLN A 13 -37.92 28.32 59.01
N LEU A 14 -36.82 28.56 59.76
CA LEU A 14 -36.40 28.04 61.09
C LEU A 14 -35.53 26.76 61.23
N LEU A 15 -34.25 27.00 61.53
CA LEU A 15 -33.39 26.23 62.47
C LEU A 15 -33.75 26.62 63.94
N PRO A 16 -33.25 25.97 65.04
CA PRO A 16 -32.21 24.93 65.17
C PRO A 16 -32.51 23.80 66.21
N LEU A 17 -31.75 22.68 66.23
CA LEU A 17 -31.02 22.13 67.40
C LEU A 17 -30.40 20.73 67.15
N LEU A 18 -29.12 20.61 67.50
CA LEU A 18 -28.37 19.47 68.06
C LEU A 18 -28.82 18.02 67.81
N ALA A 19 -27.98 17.26 67.11
CA ALA A 19 -27.46 15.96 67.59
C ALA A 19 -26.16 15.60 66.85
N ALA A 20 -25.03 15.72 67.54
CA ALA A 20 -23.76 15.17 67.11
C ALA A 20 -23.80 13.64 67.30
N ILE A 21 -23.90 12.89 66.20
CA ILE A 21 -23.61 11.46 66.17
C ILE A 21 -22.29 11.32 65.43
N ALA A 22 -21.26 10.93 66.18
CA ALA A 22 -20.00 10.46 65.64
C ALA A 22 -20.26 9.16 64.84
N ALA A 23 -20.38 9.29 63.52
CA ALA A 23 -20.17 8.19 62.61
C ALA A 23 -18.71 8.26 62.16
N SER A 24 -17.91 7.31 62.62
CA SER A 24 -16.61 6.99 62.05
C SER A 24 -16.80 6.65 60.57
N ALA A 25 -16.60 7.63 59.69
CA ALA A 25 -16.37 7.40 58.28
C ALA A 25 -15.01 6.70 58.16
N GLY A 26 -15.03 5.37 58.11
CA GLY A 26 -13.93 4.64 57.51
C GLY A 26 -13.86 5.08 56.06
N CYS A 27 -12.70 5.53 55.61
CA CYS A 27 -12.38 5.60 54.19
C CYS A 27 -12.46 4.16 53.65
N ALA A 28 -13.63 3.73 53.20
CA ALA A 28 -13.69 2.66 52.23
C ALA A 28 -13.29 3.31 50.91
N GLU A 29 -12.02 3.12 50.52
CA GLU A 29 -11.71 3.16 49.09
C GLU A 29 -12.70 2.20 48.43
N GLU A 30 -13.52 2.74 47.54
CA GLU A 30 -14.34 1.95 46.64
C GLU A 30 -13.35 0.96 45.98
N PRO A 31 -13.52 -0.36 46.19
CA PRO A 31 -12.56 -1.33 45.70
C PRO A 31 -12.52 -1.15 44.19
N GLN A 32 -11.40 -0.61 43.68
CA GLN A 32 -11.13 -0.66 42.26
C GLN A 32 -11.05 -2.15 41.94
N THR A 33 -12.11 -2.67 41.33
CA THR A 33 -12.09 -3.99 40.71
C THR A 33 -11.05 -3.91 39.61
N LEU A 34 -9.82 -4.33 39.91
CA LEU A 34 -8.83 -4.64 38.90
C LEU A 34 -9.47 -5.77 38.06
N SER A 35 -9.91 -5.43 36.85
CA SER A 35 -10.24 -6.42 35.84
C SER A 35 -9.00 -7.31 35.70
N VAL A 36 -9.10 -8.55 36.16
CA VAL A 36 -8.05 -9.54 36.01
C VAL A 36 -8.04 -9.86 34.52
N ARG A 37 -7.02 -9.39 33.80
CA ARG A 37 -6.85 -9.59 32.37
C ARG A 37 -6.65 -11.07 32.12
N VAL A 38 -7.57 -11.69 31.39
CA VAL A 38 -7.63 -13.15 31.30
C VAL A 38 -6.87 -13.63 30.06
N LEU A 39 -6.88 -12.87 28.96
CA LEU A 39 -6.34 -13.26 27.65
C LEU A 39 -5.01 -12.59 27.26
N GLU A 40 -4.10 -12.42 28.21
CA GLU A 40 -2.79 -11.81 27.96
C GLU A 40 -1.87 -12.70 27.10
N GLN A 41 -1.23 -12.13 26.09
CA GLN A 41 -0.32 -12.83 25.17
C GLN A 41 -0.97 -13.96 24.36
N SER A 42 -2.12 -13.64 23.82
CA SER A 42 -2.86 -14.52 22.93
C SER A 42 -2.11 -14.76 21.61
N GLY A 43 -2.09 -16.02 21.19
CA GLY A 43 -1.37 -16.51 20.01
C GLY A 43 -2.30 -16.80 18.84
N ARG A 44 -2.30 -18.04 18.38
CA ARG A 44 -3.11 -18.54 17.25
C ARG A 44 -4.49 -18.98 17.75
N VAL A 45 -5.47 -18.96 16.85
CA VAL A 45 -6.86 -19.33 17.14
C VAL A 45 -7.37 -20.41 16.19
N ALA A 46 -8.13 -21.36 16.73
CA ALA A 46 -8.93 -22.32 15.95
C ALA A 46 -10.40 -22.26 16.38
N PHE A 47 -11.32 -22.72 15.53
CA PHE A 47 -12.75 -22.67 15.82
C PHE A 47 -13.39 -24.05 15.75
N VAL A 48 -14.30 -24.32 16.68
CA VAL A 48 -15.13 -25.53 16.69
C VAL A 48 -16.61 -25.15 16.88
N CYS A 49 -17.51 -25.88 16.22
CA CYS A 49 -18.94 -25.78 16.45
C CYS A 49 -19.36 -26.91 17.38
N LEU A 50 -20.01 -26.61 18.51
CA LEU A 50 -20.41 -27.60 19.50
C LEU A 50 -21.93 -27.65 19.71
N ALA A 51 -22.45 -28.87 19.73
CA ALA A 51 -23.78 -29.24 20.17
C ALA A 51 -23.93 -29.14 21.71
N PRO A 52 -25.17 -29.16 22.24
CA PRO A 52 -25.40 -29.21 23.68
C PRO A 52 -24.68 -30.38 24.37
N PRO A 53 -24.14 -30.15 25.58
CA PRO A 53 -23.40 -31.16 26.31
C PRO A 53 -24.31 -32.34 26.70
N GLY A 54 -23.80 -33.57 26.58
CA GLY A 54 -24.49 -34.79 27.01
C GLY A 54 -25.57 -35.33 26.07
N VAL A 55 -25.81 -34.68 24.94
CA VAL A 55 -26.80 -35.13 23.93
C VAL A 55 -26.20 -36.17 22.98
N THR A 56 -24.92 -36.04 22.65
CA THR A 56 -24.17 -36.97 21.81
C THR A 56 -22.85 -37.37 22.49
N PRO A 57 -22.26 -38.54 22.15
CA PRO A 57 -20.94 -38.94 22.63
C PRO A 57 -19.82 -37.99 22.17
N ASN A 58 -20.01 -37.33 21.03
CA ASN A 58 -19.15 -36.28 20.48
C ASN A 58 -19.99 -35.02 20.22
N PRO A 59 -19.73 -33.89 20.91
CA PRO A 59 -20.46 -32.65 20.68
C PRO A 59 -20.01 -31.90 19.43
N GLY A 60 -18.91 -32.31 18.78
CA GLY A 60 -18.41 -31.67 17.57
C GLY A 60 -19.40 -31.71 16.42
N LEU A 61 -19.61 -30.55 15.79
CA LEU A 61 -20.37 -30.39 14.56
C LEU A 61 -19.50 -29.66 13.51
N PRO A 62 -19.78 -29.87 12.20
CA PRO A 62 -19.20 -29.03 11.17
C PRO A 62 -19.52 -27.55 11.41
N LEU A 63 -18.55 -26.66 11.17
CA LEU A 63 -18.75 -25.21 11.33
C LEU A 63 -19.96 -24.69 10.53
N SER A 64 -20.27 -25.31 9.39
CA SER A 64 -21.44 -24.98 8.56
C SER A 64 -22.80 -25.22 9.23
N GLN A 65 -22.86 -25.98 10.33
CA GLN A 65 -24.08 -26.16 11.13
C GLN A 65 -24.27 -25.07 12.20
N CYS A 66 -23.21 -24.32 12.51
CA CYS A 66 -23.30 -23.14 13.35
C CYS A 66 -23.80 -21.92 12.56
N THR A 67 -24.37 -20.94 13.26
CA THR A 67 -24.90 -19.71 12.66
C THR A 67 -24.38 -18.49 13.41
N ALA A 68 -24.62 -17.29 12.87
CA ALA A 68 -24.32 -16.03 13.55
C ALA A 68 -25.26 -15.70 14.73
N GLN A 69 -26.25 -16.56 15.02
CA GLN A 69 -27.23 -16.32 16.06
C GLN A 69 -26.55 -16.19 17.43
N GLN A 70 -26.90 -15.14 18.17
CA GLN A 70 -26.36 -14.85 19.50
C GLN A 70 -27.21 -15.51 20.59
N THR A 71 -26.54 -15.94 21.65
CA THR A 71 -27.15 -16.49 22.88
C THR A 71 -26.81 -15.61 24.09
N LEU A 72 -27.57 -15.74 25.19
CA LEU A 72 -27.34 -14.91 26.37
C LEU A 72 -26.20 -15.47 27.23
N THR A 73 -26.11 -16.79 27.32
CA THR A 73 -25.12 -17.52 28.11
C THR A 73 -24.58 -18.72 27.33
N PRO A 74 -23.41 -19.28 27.71
CA PRO A 74 -22.84 -20.46 27.07
C PRO A 74 -23.67 -21.75 27.23
N ASP A 75 -24.74 -21.73 28.03
CA ASP A 75 -25.61 -22.89 28.29
C ASP A 75 -26.94 -22.86 27.51
N ASP A 76 -27.20 -21.81 26.74
CA ASP A 76 -28.46 -21.60 26.01
C ASP A 76 -28.54 -22.38 24.68
N PHE A 77 -28.52 -23.70 24.76
CA PHE A 77 -28.66 -24.55 23.57
C PHE A 77 -30.11 -24.79 23.16
N GLY A 78 -30.31 -24.95 21.86
CA GLY A 78 -31.55 -25.43 21.26
C GLY A 78 -31.42 -26.90 20.84
N VAL A 79 -32.42 -27.72 21.15
CA VAL A 79 -32.58 -29.08 20.63
C VAL A 79 -33.98 -29.28 20.05
N ASP A 80 -34.09 -30.03 18.97
CA ASP A 80 -35.39 -30.46 18.42
C ASP A 80 -35.95 -31.69 19.17
N GLU A 81 -37.15 -32.14 18.79
CA GLU A 81 -37.80 -33.34 19.36
C GLU A 81 -37.02 -34.64 19.10
N ALA A 82 -36.14 -34.65 18.10
CA ALA A 82 -35.27 -35.78 17.78
C ALA A 82 -33.93 -35.73 18.53
N GLY A 83 -33.68 -34.68 19.31
CA GLY A 83 -32.43 -34.47 20.05
C GLY A 83 -31.31 -33.87 19.21
N ASN A 84 -31.57 -33.37 18.01
CA ASN A 84 -30.55 -32.68 17.21
C ASN A 84 -30.37 -31.24 17.69
N ALA A 85 -29.15 -30.73 17.65
CA ALA A 85 -28.85 -29.34 17.96
C ALA A 85 -29.52 -28.40 16.94
N THR A 86 -30.40 -27.52 17.39
CA THR A 86 -31.00 -26.44 16.57
C THR A 86 -30.35 -25.09 16.79
N LEU A 87 -29.62 -24.94 17.89
CA LEU A 87 -28.82 -23.75 18.20
C LEU A 87 -27.48 -24.18 18.82
N PRO A 88 -26.54 -24.68 17.99
CA PRO A 88 -25.19 -24.96 18.42
C PRO A 88 -24.37 -23.68 18.59
N HIS A 89 -23.27 -23.77 19.33
CA HIS A 89 -22.41 -22.64 19.69
C HIS A 89 -21.06 -22.70 18.99
N ILE A 90 -20.47 -21.54 18.70
CA ILE A 90 -19.13 -21.44 18.13
C ILE A 90 -18.15 -21.11 19.26
N TYR A 91 -17.12 -21.95 19.40
CA TYR A 91 -16.04 -21.74 20.36
C TYR A 91 -14.73 -21.42 19.63
N ALA A 92 -14.08 -20.34 20.03
CA ALA A 92 -12.71 -20.01 19.69
C ALA A 92 -11.75 -20.62 20.71
N LEU A 93 -10.75 -21.34 20.23
CA LEU A 93 -9.68 -21.96 21.00
C LEU A 93 -8.42 -21.15 20.77
N LEU A 94 -8.01 -20.38 21.78
CA LEU A 94 -6.97 -19.36 21.65
C LEU A 94 -5.74 -19.73 22.47
N THR A 95 -4.59 -19.90 21.83
CA THR A 95 -3.35 -20.26 22.54
C THR A 95 -2.87 -19.10 23.42
N GLN A 96 -2.39 -19.40 24.63
CA GLN A 96 -1.83 -18.46 25.58
C GLN A 96 -0.33 -18.74 25.74
N THR A 97 0.50 -17.96 25.04
CA THR A 97 1.89 -18.33 24.74
C THR A 97 2.80 -18.39 25.98
N THR A 98 2.59 -17.53 26.99
CA THR A 98 3.38 -17.56 28.24
C THR A 98 2.87 -18.53 29.28
N ARG A 99 1.56 -18.78 29.32
CA ARG A 99 0.96 -19.67 30.33
C ARG A 99 1.02 -21.13 29.92
N GLY A 100 1.15 -21.42 28.63
CA GLY A 100 1.15 -22.78 28.13
C GLY A 100 -0.24 -23.41 28.12
N GLU A 101 -1.24 -22.58 27.83
CA GLU A 101 -2.67 -22.93 27.94
C GLU A 101 -3.43 -22.59 26.66
N VAL A 102 -4.65 -23.11 26.54
CA VAL A 102 -5.63 -22.73 25.50
C VAL A 102 -6.88 -22.20 26.17
N ALA A 103 -7.16 -20.93 25.93
CA ALA A 103 -8.40 -20.29 26.34
C ALA A 103 -9.56 -20.77 25.45
N VAL A 104 -10.71 -21.03 26.07
CA VAL A 104 -11.93 -21.44 25.38
C VAL A 104 -12.92 -20.29 25.47
N ILE A 105 -13.32 -19.73 24.32
CA ILE A 105 -14.17 -18.55 24.24
C ILE A 105 -15.40 -18.88 23.41
N ASP A 106 -16.58 -18.81 24.00
CA ASP A 106 -17.86 -18.87 23.30
C ASP A 106 -18.11 -17.54 22.58
N VAL A 107 -17.89 -17.52 21.27
CA VAL A 107 -18.08 -16.30 20.46
C VAL A 107 -19.54 -16.09 20.06
N THR A 108 -20.43 -17.01 20.42
CA THR A 108 -21.88 -16.92 20.23
C THR A 108 -22.61 -16.33 21.45
N SER A 109 -22.03 -16.46 22.65
CA SER A 109 -22.60 -15.94 23.90
C SER A 109 -22.32 -14.45 24.12
N GLN A 110 -23.31 -13.73 24.67
CA GLN A 110 -23.19 -12.31 25.04
C GLN A 110 -22.60 -12.10 26.45
N ASN A 111 -22.84 -13.03 27.37
CA ASN A 111 -22.30 -12.98 28.74
C ASN A 111 -21.46 -14.22 29.01
N GLU A 112 -20.48 -14.10 29.92
CA GLU A 112 -19.65 -15.24 30.36
C GLU A 112 -19.00 -15.99 29.18
N SER A 113 -18.62 -15.25 28.13
CA SER A 113 -18.09 -15.82 26.89
C SER A 113 -16.74 -16.51 27.07
N VAL A 114 -15.91 -16.05 28.01
CA VAL A 114 -14.67 -16.75 28.37
C VAL A 114 -15.01 -17.87 29.35
N ILE A 115 -14.76 -19.11 28.95
CA ILE A 115 -15.10 -20.29 29.74
C ILE A 115 -14.03 -20.53 30.81
N ASP A 116 -14.45 -20.45 32.07
CA ASP A 116 -13.62 -20.84 33.21
C ASP A 116 -13.77 -22.35 33.49
N LEU A 117 -12.67 -23.09 33.35
CA LEU A 117 -12.67 -24.55 33.51
C LEU A 117 -12.61 -25.00 34.97
N ASP A 118 -12.15 -24.14 35.88
CA ASP A 118 -12.16 -24.43 37.32
C ASP A 118 -12.66 -23.24 38.13
N PRO A 119 -13.98 -23.12 38.32
CA PRO A 119 -14.58 -22.05 39.13
C PRO A 119 -14.13 -22.01 40.60
N ASN A 120 -13.41 -23.04 41.09
CA ASN A 120 -12.87 -23.05 42.45
C ASN A 120 -11.56 -22.26 42.58
N ILE A 121 -10.90 -21.94 41.47
CA ILE A 121 -9.68 -21.14 41.44
C ILE A 121 -10.05 -19.72 40.98
N PRO A 122 -9.76 -18.66 41.76
CA PRO A 122 -10.10 -17.30 41.35
C PRO A 122 -9.42 -16.87 40.04
N GLY A 123 -10.23 -16.38 39.10
CA GLY A 123 -9.82 -16.01 37.73
C GLY A 123 -10.24 -17.07 36.72
N ALA A 124 -10.21 -16.78 35.41
CA ALA A 124 -10.54 -17.83 34.44
C ALA A 124 -9.34 -18.77 34.22
N ASN A 125 -9.60 -20.06 34.32
CA ASN A 125 -8.61 -21.12 34.14
C ASN A 125 -8.82 -21.79 32.78
N PHE A 126 -7.71 -22.12 32.11
CA PHE A 126 -7.67 -22.56 30.71
C PHE A 126 -7.08 -23.97 30.55
N LEU A 127 -7.19 -24.56 29.36
CA LEU A 127 -6.74 -25.93 29.10
C LEU A 127 -5.21 -25.98 29.05
N PRO A 128 -4.50 -26.69 29.95
CA PRO A 128 -3.04 -26.76 29.92
C PRO A 128 -2.55 -27.67 28.80
N VAL A 129 -1.65 -27.16 27.95
CA VAL A 129 -1.12 -27.87 26.77
C VAL A 129 0.40 -27.91 26.67
N GLY A 130 1.13 -27.34 27.64
CA GLY A 130 2.59 -27.27 27.63
C GLY A 130 3.09 -25.87 27.29
N ALA A 131 4.31 -25.52 27.72
CA ALA A 131 4.79 -24.15 27.62
C ALA A 131 5.04 -23.74 26.15
N GLN A 132 4.78 -22.49 25.77
CA GLN A 132 4.99 -22.00 24.39
C GLN A 132 4.18 -22.75 23.30
N PRO A 133 2.83 -22.76 23.35
CA PRO A 133 2.01 -23.17 22.22
C PRO A 133 2.22 -22.21 21.05
N VAL A 134 2.58 -22.74 19.88
CA VAL A 134 2.95 -21.94 18.69
C VAL A 134 1.89 -21.96 17.60
N ASP A 135 1.08 -23.01 17.52
CA ASP A 135 0.00 -23.13 16.54
C ASP A 135 -1.13 -24.03 17.04
N ILE A 136 -2.33 -23.88 16.47
CA ILE A 136 -3.51 -24.67 16.81
C ILE A 136 -4.39 -24.88 15.57
N VAL A 137 -4.87 -26.11 15.36
CA VAL A 137 -5.83 -26.44 14.29
C VAL A 137 -7.00 -27.24 14.83
N ALA A 138 -8.16 -27.14 14.19
CA ALA A 138 -9.34 -27.94 14.52
C ALA A 138 -9.72 -28.85 13.34
N THR A 139 -10.34 -29.98 13.64
CA THR A 139 -10.91 -30.86 12.61
C THR A 139 -12.14 -30.20 11.96
N PRO A 140 -12.41 -30.43 10.66
CA PRO A 140 -13.53 -29.78 9.97
C PRO A 140 -14.91 -30.03 10.59
N GLY A 141 -15.12 -31.23 11.15
CA GLY A 141 -16.34 -31.60 11.88
C GLY A 141 -16.31 -31.26 13.37
N GLY A 142 -15.26 -30.60 13.86
CA GLY A 142 -15.17 -30.11 15.23
C GLY A 142 -15.04 -31.20 16.30
N THR A 143 -14.63 -32.43 15.96
CA THR A 143 -14.40 -33.53 16.93
C THR A 143 -13.24 -33.28 17.87
N ALA A 144 -12.16 -32.65 17.37
CA ALA A 144 -10.98 -32.36 18.16
C ALA A 144 -10.21 -31.14 17.64
N ALA A 145 -9.37 -30.60 18.49
CA ALA A 145 -8.33 -29.63 18.13
C ALA A 145 -6.95 -30.16 18.49
N PHE A 146 -5.92 -29.70 17.79
CA PHE A 146 -4.53 -30.10 18.00
C PHE A 146 -3.67 -28.87 18.22
N VAL A 147 -2.81 -28.91 19.23
CA VAL A 147 -1.92 -27.80 19.60
C VAL A 147 -0.47 -28.22 19.39
N ALA A 148 0.27 -27.42 18.63
CA ALA A 148 1.70 -27.58 18.45
C ALA A 148 2.46 -26.78 19.52
N VAL A 149 3.42 -27.41 20.18
CA VAL A 149 4.13 -26.87 21.35
C VAL A 149 5.63 -26.90 21.10
N ALA A 150 6.29 -25.76 21.32
CA ALA A 150 7.71 -25.55 21.08
C ALA A 150 8.54 -25.45 22.38
N GLU A 151 8.01 -25.91 23.51
CA GLU A 151 8.75 -25.98 24.78
C GLU A 151 10.07 -26.74 24.58
N VAL A 152 11.19 -26.09 24.91
CA VAL A 152 12.52 -26.70 24.78
C VAL A 152 12.61 -27.98 25.61
N GLY A 153 12.84 -29.12 24.96
CA GLY A 153 12.89 -30.44 25.58
C GLY A 153 11.53 -31.10 25.83
N ARG A 154 10.43 -30.45 25.44
CA ARG A 154 9.05 -30.97 25.45
C ARG A 154 8.29 -30.54 24.19
N GLU A 155 8.98 -30.53 23.07
CA GLU A 155 8.41 -30.25 21.77
C GLU A 155 7.38 -31.34 21.44
N GLY A 156 6.17 -30.98 21.02
CA GLY A 156 5.10 -31.97 20.93
C GLY A 156 3.80 -31.49 20.30
N ILE A 157 2.87 -32.43 20.17
CA ILE A 157 1.49 -32.20 19.73
C ILE A 157 0.55 -32.69 20.83
N PHE A 158 -0.40 -31.85 21.23
CA PHE A 158 -1.46 -32.19 22.20
C PHE A 158 -2.81 -32.22 21.48
N ALA A 159 -3.58 -33.29 21.69
CA ALA A 159 -4.93 -33.43 21.15
C ALA A 159 -5.98 -33.08 22.22
N LEU A 160 -6.88 -32.18 21.87
CA LEU A 160 -7.98 -31.67 22.69
C LEU A 160 -9.31 -32.22 22.14
N PRO A 161 -9.89 -33.27 22.72
CA PRO A 161 -11.20 -33.77 22.30
C PRO A 161 -12.28 -32.74 22.63
N SER A 162 -13.21 -32.50 21.71
CA SER A 162 -14.27 -31.50 21.87
C SER A 162 -15.19 -31.76 23.06
N ALA A 163 -15.34 -33.03 23.47
CA ALA A 163 -16.07 -33.42 24.67
C ALA A 163 -15.45 -32.92 25.98
N LYS A 164 -14.17 -32.50 25.97
CA LYS A 164 -13.43 -32.00 27.14
C LYS A 164 -13.18 -30.49 27.12
N LEU A 165 -13.66 -29.77 26.10
CA LEU A 165 -13.46 -28.31 25.98
C LEU A 165 -14.33 -27.52 26.97
N ARG A 166 -15.40 -28.12 27.49
CA ARG A 166 -16.32 -27.50 28.45
C ARG A 166 -16.26 -28.20 29.80
N PRO A 167 -16.47 -27.47 30.91
CA PRO A 167 -16.57 -28.09 32.22
C PRO A 167 -17.81 -29.00 32.26
N CYS A 168 -17.65 -30.23 32.77
CA CYS A 168 -18.78 -31.13 33.03
C CYS A 168 -19.06 -31.24 34.53
N VAL A 169 -20.35 -31.34 34.87
CA VAL A 169 -20.81 -31.38 36.26
C VAL A 169 -20.28 -32.64 36.96
N GLY A 170 -19.45 -32.46 37.98
CA GLY A 170 -18.85 -33.54 38.77
C GLY A 170 -17.58 -34.15 38.19
N CYS A 171 -17.05 -33.59 37.10
CA CYS A 171 -15.76 -33.96 36.52
C CYS A 171 -14.61 -33.18 37.19
N GLU A 172 -13.42 -33.77 37.23
CA GLU A 172 -12.20 -33.05 37.61
C GLU A 172 -11.78 -32.12 36.46
N PRO A 173 -11.36 -30.87 36.74
CA PRO A 173 -10.84 -29.96 35.72
C PRO A 173 -9.68 -30.61 34.95
N PRO A 174 -9.59 -30.42 33.61
CA PRO A 174 -8.50 -31.01 32.83
C PRO A 174 -7.14 -30.48 33.27
N GLY A 175 -6.22 -31.40 33.59
CA GLY A 175 -4.81 -31.10 33.80
C GLY A 175 -3.97 -31.42 32.55
N LEU A 176 -2.66 -31.14 32.59
CA LEU A 176 -1.75 -31.43 31.46
C LEU A 176 -1.74 -32.93 31.09
N GLY A 177 -1.96 -33.81 32.07
CA GLY A 177 -2.07 -35.25 31.86
C GLY A 177 -3.43 -35.75 31.37
N SER A 178 -4.42 -34.86 31.19
CA SER A 178 -5.78 -35.20 30.76
C SER A 178 -5.95 -35.27 29.24
N PHE A 179 -4.88 -34.98 28.49
CA PHE A 179 -4.88 -34.93 27.03
C PHE A 179 -3.94 -35.97 26.45
N ALA A 180 -4.31 -36.51 25.30
CA ALA A 180 -3.44 -37.34 24.49
C ALA A 180 -2.34 -36.44 23.88
N ALA A 181 -1.08 -36.87 23.96
CA ALA A 181 0.03 -36.08 23.44
C ALA A 181 1.16 -36.96 22.90
N CYS A 182 2.04 -36.34 22.11
CA CYS A 182 3.23 -37.00 21.60
C CYS A 182 4.40 -36.03 21.45
N SER A 183 5.63 -36.53 21.59
CA SER A 183 6.83 -35.71 21.48
C SER A 183 7.33 -35.62 20.03
N LEU A 184 7.73 -34.43 19.61
CA LEU A 184 8.37 -34.16 18.32
C LEU A 184 9.90 -34.16 18.46
N PRO A 185 10.65 -34.44 17.37
CA PRO A 185 12.11 -34.44 17.40
C PRO A 185 12.73 -33.02 17.41
N SER A 186 11.96 -31.99 17.10
CA SER A 186 12.35 -30.58 17.14
C SER A 186 11.13 -29.69 17.33
N ALA A 187 11.35 -28.40 17.61
CA ALA A 187 10.27 -27.43 17.78
C ALA A 187 9.48 -27.29 16.47
N PRO A 188 8.13 -27.39 16.50
CA PRO A 188 7.30 -27.08 15.34
C PRO A 188 7.18 -25.57 15.12
N ALA A 189 6.89 -25.13 13.89
CA ALA A 189 6.60 -23.72 13.59
C ALA A 189 5.15 -23.46 13.20
N SER A 190 4.57 -24.34 12.38
CA SER A 190 3.17 -24.24 11.95
C SER A 190 2.60 -25.63 11.69
N MET A 191 1.27 -25.72 11.79
CA MET A 191 0.51 -26.93 11.60
C MET A 191 -0.74 -26.63 10.76
N VAL A 192 -1.07 -27.51 9.82
CA VAL A 192 -2.30 -27.43 9.02
C VAL A 192 -2.99 -28.80 8.99
N MET A 193 -4.32 -28.79 9.01
CA MET A 193 -5.15 -29.99 8.84
C MET A 193 -5.40 -30.23 7.35
N VAL A 194 -5.13 -31.45 6.88
CA VAL A 194 -5.34 -31.85 5.49
C VAL A 194 -6.11 -33.18 5.46
N ALA A 195 -7.13 -33.28 4.62
CA ALA A 195 -7.88 -34.52 4.44
C ALA A 195 -7.29 -35.38 3.33
N ASP A 196 -7.01 -36.65 3.59
CA ASP A 196 -6.80 -37.67 2.56
C ASP A 196 -8.17 -38.15 2.05
N PRO A 197 -8.57 -37.78 0.82
CA PRO A 197 -9.95 -37.94 0.37
C PRO A 197 -10.38 -39.41 0.29
N LEU A 198 -11.69 -39.61 0.38
CA LEU A 198 -12.28 -40.93 0.15
C LEU A 198 -12.00 -41.38 -1.29
N LYS A 199 -11.68 -42.67 -1.44
CA LYS A 199 -11.58 -43.31 -2.74
C LYS A 199 -12.98 -43.78 -3.14
N GLU A 200 -13.52 -43.13 -4.15
CA GLU A 200 -14.80 -43.50 -4.76
C GLU A 200 -14.54 -44.31 -6.04
N GLU A 201 -14.99 -45.56 -6.06
CA GLU A 201 -15.00 -46.41 -7.25
C GLU A 201 -16.46 -46.67 -7.66
N PRO A 202 -16.78 -46.69 -8.97
CA PRO A 202 -18.13 -47.04 -9.42
C PRO A 202 -18.56 -48.39 -8.85
N ASP A 203 -19.78 -48.46 -8.29
CA ASP A 203 -20.39 -49.67 -7.72
C ASP A 203 -19.70 -50.25 -6.47
N GLN A 204 -18.79 -49.52 -5.81
CA GLN A 204 -18.21 -49.89 -4.51
C GLN A 204 -18.55 -48.86 -3.42
N PRO A 205 -18.61 -49.26 -2.14
CA PRO A 205 -18.68 -48.29 -1.06
C PRO A 205 -17.45 -47.38 -1.12
N ALA A 206 -17.61 -46.11 -0.70
CA ALA A 206 -16.47 -45.22 -0.53
C ALA A 206 -15.45 -45.89 0.41
N ARG A 207 -14.16 -45.80 0.08
CA ARG A 207 -13.10 -46.42 0.89
C ARG A 207 -12.20 -45.34 1.46
N ILE A 208 -11.86 -45.47 2.74
CA ILE A 208 -10.94 -44.57 3.42
C ILE A 208 -9.56 -45.21 3.49
N ARG A 209 -8.50 -44.43 3.25
CA ARG A 209 -7.13 -44.92 3.42
C ARG A 209 -6.86 -45.08 4.91
N ARG A 210 -6.43 -46.27 5.31
CA ARG A 210 -6.06 -46.56 6.70
C ARG A 210 -4.77 -45.82 7.05
N CYS A 211 -3.73 -45.95 6.23
CA CYS A 211 -2.40 -45.38 6.48
C CYS A 211 -1.64 -45.02 5.21
N CYS A 212 -0.76 -44.03 5.31
CA CYS A 212 0.15 -43.73 4.21
C CYS A 212 1.20 -44.83 3.99
N ALA A 213 1.68 -45.47 5.07
CA ALA A 213 2.77 -46.45 4.98
C ALA A 213 2.35 -47.76 4.31
N THR A 214 1.14 -48.25 4.56
CA THR A 214 0.65 -49.52 3.98
C THR A 214 -0.11 -49.31 2.68
N GLY A 215 -0.72 -48.13 2.48
CA GLY A 215 -1.58 -47.83 1.33
C GLY A 215 -2.90 -48.60 1.34
N ASP A 216 -3.26 -49.22 2.46
CA ASP A 216 -4.48 -50.02 2.58
C ASP A 216 -5.71 -49.12 2.65
N TYR A 217 -6.78 -49.56 1.99
CA TYR A 217 -8.08 -48.89 1.97
C TYR A 217 -9.14 -49.81 2.58
N ILE A 218 -9.91 -49.29 3.52
CA ILE A 218 -11.02 -50.01 4.18
C ILE A 218 -12.36 -49.38 3.78
N ASP A 219 -13.44 -50.18 3.80
CA ASP A 219 -14.78 -49.70 3.47
C ASP A 219 -15.25 -48.68 4.52
N TRP A 220 -15.68 -47.50 4.06
CA TRP A 220 -16.23 -46.45 4.91
C TRP A 220 -17.64 -46.85 5.36
N SER A 221 -17.77 -47.32 6.60
CA SER A 221 -19.06 -47.63 7.21
C SER A 221 -19.03 -47.38 8.71
N ALA A 222 -20.14 -46.92 9.29
CA ALA A 222 -20.27 -46.67 10.73
C ALA A 222 -20.01 -47.92 11.60
N GLU A 223 -20.12 -49.13 11.03
CA GLU A 223 -19.91 -50.41 11.73
C GLU A 223 -18.43 -50.83 11.78
N THR A 224 -17.58 -50.38 10.82
CA THR A 224 -16.16 -50.77 10.70
C THR A 224 -15.25 -50.06 11.73
N PHE A 225 -15.69 -48.95 12.33
CA PHE A 225 -14.88 -48.07 13.19
C PHE A 225 -14.57 -48.61 14.59
N SER A 226 -14.88 -49.88 14.88
CA SER A 226 -14.84 -50.41 16.24
C SER A 226 -13.53 -51.10 16.66
N ASN A 227 -12.59 -51.47 15.76
CA ASN A 227 -11.30 -52.09 16.15
C ASN A 227 -10.16 -52.13 15.08
N GLU A 228 -10.39 -51.72 13.82
CA GLU A 228 -9.46 -52.00 12.69
C GLU A 228 -8.80 -50.77 12.04
N THR A 229 -8.77 -49.60 12.68
CA THR A 229 -8.41 -48.32 12.02
C THR A 229 -7.04 -47.73 12.38
N ALA A 230 -6.27 -48.36 13.26
CA ALA A 230 -4.93 -47.90 13.64
C ALA A 230 -3.86 -48.33 12.63
N CYS A 231 -2.79 -47.55 12.50
CA CYS A 231 -1.76 -47.79 11.48
C CYS A 231 -0.79 -48.93 11.71
N GLU A 232 -0.77 -49.47 12.93
CA GLU A 232 -0.05 -50.70 13.23
C GLU A 232 -0.99 -51.69 13.93
N GLU A 233 -0.79 -52.99 13.69
CA GLU A 233 -1.48 -54.07 14.44
C GLU A 233 -1.15 -54.05 15.96
N ALA A 234 -0.26 -53.16 16.42
CA ALA A 234 0.22 -53.08 17.79
C ALA A 234 -0.16 -51.78 18.53
N ALA A 235 -0.93 -50.88 17.94
CA ALA A 235 -1.30 -49.63 18.61
C ALA A 235 -2.37 -49.91 19.67
N PHE A 236 -2.01 -49.67 20.94
CA PHE A 236 -2.84 -49.56 22.14
C PHE A 236 -4.31 -49.99 22.00
N GLU A 237 -4.76 -50.98 22.80
CA GLU A 237 -6.20 -51.27 22.88
C GLU A 237 -6.96 -49.96 23.14
N PRO A 238 -7.89 -49.56 22.25
CA PRO A 238 -8.63 -48.33 22.42
C PRO A 238 -9.29 -48.37 23.78
N SER A 239 -8.98 -47.39 24.64
CA SER A 239 -9.71 -47.20 25.88
C SER A 239 -11.21 -47.16 25.56
N ASP A 240 -12.10 -47.61 26.45
CA ASP A 240 -13.55 -47.56 26.17
C ASP A 240 -14.07 -46.12 25.89
N THR A 241 -13.27 -45.10 26.20
CA THR A 241 -13.42 -43.70 25.81
C THR A 241 -13.12 -43.39 24.32
N ALA A 242 -12.26 -44.16 23.64
CA ALA A 242 -11.88 -43.93 22.23
C ALA A 242 -13.01 -44.25 21.23
N LYS A 243 -14.01 -45.06 21.61
CA LYS A 243 -15.18 -45.38 20.75
C LYS A 243 -16.06 -44.16 20.43
N ASN A 244 -15.89 -43.05 21.16
CA ASN A 244 -16.73 -41.86 21.06
C ASN A 244 -16.05 -40.66 20.36
N HIS A 245 -14.82 -40.80 19.87
CA HIS A 245 -14.00 -39.69 19.34
C HIS A 245 -13.39 -39.99 17.95
N ALA A 246 -14.12 -40.70 17.09
CA ALA A 246 -13.67 -41.03 15.75
C ALA A 246 -13.83 -39.84 14.79
N ILE A 247 -12.71 -39.23 14.40
CA ILE A 247 -12.61 -38.13 13.43
C ILE A 247 -13.13 -38.57 12.05
N ASP A 248 -12.95 -39.84 11.69
CA ASP A 248 -13.41 -40.39 10.40
C ASP A 248 -14.93 -40.32 10.19
N LEU A 249 -15.70 -40.15 11.26
CA LEU A 249 -17.15 -39.97 11.21
C LEU A 249 -17.57 -38.56 10.76
N GLU A 250 -16.66 -37.60 10.72
CA GLU A 250 -16.92 -36.24 10.22
C GLU A 250 -17.24 -36.22 8.71
N GLY A 251 -16.82 -37.26 7.99
CA GLY A 251 -16.85 -37.28 6.53
C GLY A 251 -15.69 -36.51 5.91
N GLY A 252 -15.44 -36.71 4.61
CA GLY A 252 -14.37 -36.01 3.88
C GLY A 252 -13.02 -36.74 3.84
N GLY A 253 -12.92 -37.93 4.41
CA GLY A 253 -11.71 -38.77 4.35
C GLY A 253 -10.88 -38.76 5.64
N ARG A 254 -9.68 -39.33 5.60
CA ARG A 254 -8.82 -39.51 6.78
C ARG A 254 -8.06 -38.21 7.04
N GLN A 255 -8.25 -37.61 8.22
CA GLN A 255 -7.62 -36.34 8.57
C GLN A 255 -6.16 -36.53 8.97
N LYS A 256 -5.28 -35.68 8.43
CA LYS A 256 -3.83 -35.70 8.64
C LYS A 256 -3.34 -34.33 9.12
N LEU A 257 -2.36 -34.35 10.02
CA LEU A 257 -1.67 -33.16 10.48
C LEU A 257 -0.37 -33.01 9.69
N VAL A 258 -0.20 -31.88 9.01
CA VAL A 258 1.08 -31.52 8.40
C VAL A 258 1.74 -30.47 9.28
N VAL A 259 2.97 -30.77 9.74
CA VAL A 259 3.70 -29.95 10.72
C VAL A 259 5.06 -29.56 10.17
N SER A 260 5.37 -28.26 10.16
CA SER A 260 6.70 -27.76 9.78
C SER A 260 7.71 -27.89 10.92
N MET A 261 8.92 -28.36 10.59
CA MET A 261 10.04 -28.55 11.52
C MET A 261 11.24 -27.72 11.05
N PRO A 262 11.33 -26.43 11.45
CA PRO A 262 12.37 -25.51 11.00
C PRO A 262 13.80 -26.02 11.17
N ASP A 263 14.11 -26.59 12.35
CA ASP A 263 15.47 -27.01 12.69
C ASP A 263 15.90 -28.29 11.96
N LEU A 264 14.94 -29.01 11.37
CA LEU A 264 15.18 -30.20 10.56
C LEU A 264 15.04 -29.95 9.05
N GLY A 265 14.61 -28.74 8.64
CA GLY A 265 14.48 -28.35 7.24
C GLY A 265 13.45 -29.18 6.46
N GLY A 266 12.32 -29.52 7.09
CA GLY A 266 11.30 -30.35 6.46
C GLY A 266 9.93 -30.28 7.11
N ILE A 267 8.98 -31.02 6.54
CA ILE A 267 7.63 -31.20 7.08
C ILE A 267 7.40 -32.68 7.44
N ALA A 268 6.63 -32.90 8.50
CA ALA A 268 6.17 -34.22 8.92
C ALA A 268 4.66 -34.33 8.78
N ILE A 269 4.19 -35.49 8.32
CA ILE A 269 2.76 -35.83 8.20
C ILE A 269 2.42 -36.86 9.27
N PHE A 270 1.43 -36.56 10.09
CA PHE A 270 0.93 -37.43 11.15
C PHE A 270 -0.54 -37.76 10.92
N ASP A 271 -0.96 -38.95 11.32
CA ASP A 271 -2.36 -39.30 11.37
C ASP A 271 -3.03 -38.64 12.60
N ALA A 272 -4.05 -37.80 12.36
CA ALA A 272 -4.72 -37.05 13.42
C ALA A 272 -5.44 -37.98 14.42
N GLN A 273 -6.03 -39.07 13.92
CA GLN A 273 -6.72 -40.05 14.74
C GLN A 273 -5.74 -40.83 15.61
N ASP A 274 -4.56 -41.18 15.08
CA ASP A 274 -3.53 -41.88 15.86
C ASP A 274 -3.01 -41.01 17.01
N VAL A 275 -2.85 -39.69 16.81
CA VAL A 275 -2.48 -38.76 17.90
C VAL A 275 -3.60 -38.69 18.94
N LEU A 276 -4.87 -38.59 18.52
CA LEU A 276 -6.03 -38.53 19.41
C LEU A 276 -6.25 -39.82 20.20
N ASN A 277 -5.90 -40.98 19.64
CA ASN A 277 -6.06 -42.30 20.26
C ASN A 277 -4.97 -42.64 21.29
N ARG A 278 -3.93 -41.80 21.44
CA ARG A 278 -2.87 -42.06 22.42
C ARG A 278 -3.43 -42.02 23.85
N PRO A 279 -2.84 -42.78 24.79
CA PRO A 279 -3.21 -42.68 26.19
C PRO A 279 -3.05 -41.26 26.71
N GLU A 280 -4.01 -40.81 27.52
CA GLU A 280 -3.95 -39.51 28.18
C GLU A 280 -2.69 -39.41 29.05
N GLY A 281 -2.00 -38.28 28.94
CA GLY A 281 -0.74 -38.04 29.64
C GLY A 281 0.47 -38.80 29.08
N SER A 282 0.31 -39.57 28.00
CA SER A 282 1.45 -40.12 27.27
C SER A 282 2.19 -38.99 26.54
N PHE A 283 3.52 -39.14 26.43
CA PHE A 283 4.37 -38.22 25.69
C PHE A 283 5.47 -39.00 24.94
N GLU A 284 5.08 -40.16 24.41
CA GLU A 284 5.96 -40.98 23.58
C GLU A 284 6.20 -40.28 22.22
N PRO A 285 7.29 -40.61 21.50
CA PRO A 285 7.57 -40.02 20.19
C PRO A 285 6.38 -40.09 19.23
N CYS A 286 6.06 -38.98 18.55
CA CYS A 286 5.15 -38.98 17.41
C CYS A 286 5.80 -39.80 16.28
N VAL A 287 5.10 -40.78 15.72
CA VAL A 287 5.58 -41.54 14.57
C VAL A 287 5.04 -40.87 13.31
N PRO A 288 5.87 -40.20 12.49
CA PRO A 288 5.38 -39.60 11.26
C PRO A 288 5.06 -40.70 10.25
N GLU A 289 3.90 -40.59 9.62
CA GLU A 289 3.54 -41.43 8.47
C GLU A 289 4.44 -41.12 7.26
N ARG A 290 4.82 -39.84 7.13
CA ARG A 290 5.71 -39.37 6.08
C ARG A 290 6.59 -38.23 6.60
N TRP A 291 7.86 -38.28 6.23
CA TRP A 291 8.79 -37.16 6.37
C TRP A 291 9.13 -36.64 4.97
N VAL A 292 9.08 -35.32 4.78
CA VAL A 292 9.41 -34.65 3.52
C VAL A 292 10.51 -33.62 3.79
N PRO A 293 11.78 -33.92 3.48
CA PRO A 293 12.84 -32.93 3.53
C PRO A 293 12.64 -31.93 2.38
N LEU A 294 12.81 -30.64 2.66
CA LEU A 294 12.60 -29.57 1.69
C LEU A 294 13.91 -29.15 1.02
N LYS A 295 13.85 -28.85 -0.27
CA LYS A 295 15.02 -28.46 -1.06
C LYS A 295 15.04 -26.94 -1.24
N ALA A 296 16.04 -26.28 -0.68
CA ALA A 296 16.29 -24.85 -0.88
C ALA A 296 17.04 -24.56 -2.21
N GLU A 297 16.58 -25.17 -3.30
CA GLU A 297 17.18 -24.98 -4.63
C GLU A 297 16.53 -23.77 -5.31
N VAL A 298 17.24 -22.65 -5.37
CA VAL A 298 16.76 -21.45 -6.07
C VAL A 298 17.10 -21.57 -7.56
N PRO A 299 16.11 -21.54 -8.47
CA PRO A 299 16.39 -21.49 -9.90
C PRO A 299 17.11 -20.18 -10.24
N PRO A 300 17.93 -20.17 -11.31
CA PRO A 300 18.59 -18.94 -11.73
C PRO A 300 17.54 -17.88 -12.09
N PRO A 301 17.74 -16.62 -11.70
CA PRO A 301 16.84 -15.53 -12.06
C PRO A 301 16.74 -15.43 -13.59
N PRO A 302 15.58 -14.99 -14.13
CA PRO A 302 15.46 -14.73 -15.54
C PRO A 302 16.40 -13.58 -15.89
N GLU A 303 16.96 -13.59 -17.10
CA GLU A 303 17.73 -12.43 -17.57
C GLU A 303 16.78 -11.21 -17.57
N PRO A 304 17.13 -10.11 -16.88
CA PRO A 304 16.28 -8.93 -16.88
C PRO A 304 16.11 -8.46 -18.32
N PRO A 305 14.89 -8.08 -18.73
CA PRO A 305 14.69 -7.51 -20.05
C PRO A 305 15.63 -6.32 -20.21
N ALA A 306 16.40 -6.30 -21.30
CA ALA A 306 17.27 -5.17 -21.59
C ALA A 306 16.38 -3.92 -21.66
N PRO A 307 16.66 -2.89 -20.84
CA PRO A 307 15.89 -1.66 -20.93
C PRO A 307 16.02 -1.11 -22.35
N PRO A 308 14.93 -0.60 -22.96
CA PRO A 308 15.03 0.06 -24.24
C PRO A 308 16.08 1.18 -24.13
N PRO A 309 17.06 1.26 -25.05
CA PRO A 309 18.00 2.36 -25.06
C PRO A 309 17.26 3.62 -25.47
N GLU A 310 16.77 4.38 -24.49
CA GLU A 310 16.22 5.70 -24.72
C GLU A 310 17.34 6.74 -24.71
N ALA A 311 17.31 7.63 -25.70
CA ALA A 311 18.26 8.72 -25.77
C ALA A 311 18.01 9.70 -24.61
N GLY A 312 19.04 10.14 -23.90
CA GLY A 312 18.96 11.24 -22.92
C GLY A 312 18.80 10.85 -21.44
N CYS A 313 18.83 9.57 -21.10
CA CYS A 313 18.75 9.06 -19.72
C CYS A 313 19.81 7.96 -19.47
N LYS A 314 19.92 7.46 -18.23
CA LYS A 314 20.79 6.33 -17.83
C LYS A 314 20.01 5.28 -17.05
N ASN A 315 20.33 4.01 -17.25
CA ASN A 315 19.84 2.93 -16.40
C ASN A 315 20.86 2.65 -15.30
N THR A 316 20.39 2.20 -14.14
CA THR A 316 21.25 1.51 -13.18
C THR A 316 21.78 0.22 -13.80
N ASP A 317 23.03 -0.13 -13.53
CA ASP A 317 23.55 -1.43 -13.93
C ASP A 317 22.65 -2.50 -13.29
N PRO A 318 22.12 -3.48 -14.05
CA PRO A 318 21.36 -4.56 -13.46
C PRO A 318 22.29 -5.30 -12.50
N LEU A 319 22.10 -5.08 -11.21
CA LEU A 319 22.84 -5.80 -10.19
C LEU A 319 22.39 -7.26 -10.28
N PRO A 320 23.33 -8.23 -10.36
CA PRO A 320 22.95 -9.63 -10.38
C PRO A 320 22.16 -9.94 -9.10
N PRO A 321 21.02 -10.65 -9.20
CA PRO A 321 20.23 -10.97 -8.03
C PRO A 321 21.07 -11.72 -7.00
N ALA A 322 20.89 -11.40 -5.71
CA ALA A 322 21.60 -12.11 -4.64
C ALA A 322 20.98 -13.49 -4.37
N VAL A 323 21.03 -14.37 -5.36
CA VAL A 323 20.36 -15.68 -5.32
C VAL A 323 21.32 -16.81 -4.91
N GLN A 324 22.52 -16.49 -4.41
CA GLN A 324 23.56 -17.50 -4.12
C GLN A 324 23.70 -17.92 -2.66
N VAL A 325 22.70 -17.70 -1.80
CA VAL A 325 22.77 -18.22 -0.41
C VAL A 325 22.07 -19.58 -0.35
N SER A 326 22.84 -20.66 -0.45
CA SER A 326 22.40 -22.03 -0.10
C SER A 326 22.27 -22.19 1.42
N ALA A 327 21.43 -21.36 2.04
CA ALA A 327 21.06 -21.55 3.42
C ALA A 327 20.17 -22.80 3.54
N PRO A 328 20.28 -23.57 4.63
CA PRO A 328 19.37 -24.69 4.86
C PRO A 328 17.93 -24.17 4.95
N SER A 329 17.00 -24.94 4.39
CA SER A 329 15.56 -24.66 4.50
C SER A 329 15.16 -24.57 5.98
N ARG A 330 14.36 -23.56 6.32
CA ARG A 330 13.73 -23.37 7.64
C ARG A 330 12.25 -23.11 7.43
N PRO A 331 11.43 -24.16 7.22
CA PRO A 331 10.01 -24.01 6.91
C PRO A 331 9.25 -23.31 8.04
N ALA A 332 8.38 -22.38 7.67
CA ALA A 332 7.61 -21.54 8.60
C ALA A 332 6.10 -21.74 8.38
N GLY A 333 5.39 -20.70 7.91
CA GLY A 333 3.96 -20.74 7.65
C GLY A 333 3.56 -21.72 6.55
N LEU A 334 2.37 -22.31 6.71
CA LEU A 334 1.79 -23.31 5.81
C LEU A 334 0.47 -22.81 5.25
N ALA A 335 0.20 -23.09 3.97
CA ALA A 335 -1.10 -22.85 3.35
C ALA A 335 -1.43 -24.00 2.39
N TYR A 336 -2.65 -24.56 2.49
CA TYR A 336 -3.08 -25.68 1.68
C TYR A 336 -4.33 -25.31 0.88
N ALA A 337 -4.30 -25.52 -0.45
CA ALA A 337 -5.46 -25.38 -1.33
C ALA A 337 -5.30 -26.25 -2.57
N ASP A 338 -6.42 -26.74 -3.12
CA ASP A 338 -6.49 -27.45 -4.40
C ASP A 338 -5.50 -28.62 -4.56
N GLY A 339 -5.19 -29.32 -3.45
CA GLY A 339 -4.24 -30.44 -3.48
C GLY A 339 -2.77 -30.01 -3.47
N HIS A 340 -2.49 -28.72 -3.24
CA HIS A 340 -1.14 -28.16 -3.10
C HIS A 340 -0.93 -27.65 -1.68
N LEU A 341 0.22 -28.00 -1.10
CA LEU A 341 0.73 -27.39 0.12
C LEU A 341 1.86 -26.43 -0.23
N TYR A 342 1.68 -25.18 0.15
CA TYR A 342 2.70 -24.16 0.08
C TYR A 342 3.38 -24.00 1.45
N VAL A 343 4.70 -23.84 1.45
CA VAL A 343 5.50 -23.71 2.67
C VAL A 343 6.43 -22.50 2.54
N ALA A 344 6.24 -21.51 3.41
CA ALA A 344 7.13 -20.36 3.54
C ALA A 344 8.48 -20.79 4.14
N ASP A 345 9.57 -20.10 3.81
CA ASP A 345 10.91 -20.42 4.31
C ASP A 345 11.63 -19.17 4.84
N LEU A 346 12.12 -19.28 6.09
CA LEU A 346 12.87 -18.23 6.78
C LEU A 346 14.39 -18.32 6.56
N GLY A 347 14.87 -19.45 6.06
CA GLY A 347 16.27 -19.73 5.82
C GLY A 347 16.67 -19.41 4.38
N ALA A 348 15.81 -19.71 3.41
CA ALA A 348 16.09 -19.61 1.98
C ALA A 348 15.04 -18.75 1.25
N PRO A 349 15.41 -18.07 0.13
CA PRO A 349 14.49 -17.26 -0.64
C PRO A 349 13.64 -18.12 -1.59
N VAL A 350 12.85 -19.02 -1.00
CA VAL A 350 11.92 -19.92 -1.70
C VAL A 350 10.61 -20.03 -0.94
N ILE A 351 9.53 -20.30 -1.67
CA ILE A 351 8.29 -20.85 -1.12
C ILE A 351 8.12 -22.22 -1.78
N HIS A 352 8.12 -23.27 -0.97
CA HIS A 352 8.00 -24.63 -1.50
C HIS A 352 6.57 -24.86 -1.99
N ASP A 353 6.43 -25.43 -3.19
CA ASP A 353 5.16 -25.89 -3.77
C ASP A 353 5.17 -27.43 -3.75
N ILE A 354 4.33 -28.03 -2.92
CA ILE A 354 4.26 -29.47 -2.72
C ILE A 354 2.92 -29.96 -3.24
N ALA A 355 2.95 -30.63 -4.37
CA ALA A 355 1.77 -31.33 -4.88
C ALA A 355 1.45 -32.52 -3.97
N MET A 356 0.20 -32.60 -3.53
CA MET A 356 -0.36 -33.66 -2.70
C MET A 356 -1.58 -34.28 -3.38
N PRO A 357 -1.41 -34.96 -4.54
CA PRO A 357 -2.52 -35.66 -5.21
C PRO A 357 -3.18 -36.69 -4.28
N THR A 358 -2.39 -37.26 -3.37
CA THR A 358 -2.85 -37.80 -2.10
C THR A 358 -1.93 -37.24 -1.01
N VAL A 359 -2.44 -37.05 0.20
CA VAL A 359 -1.65 -36.49 1.32
C VAL A 359 -0.44 -37.39 1.64
N CYS A 360 -0.54 -38.67 1.32
CA CYS A 360 0.49 -39.68 1.53
C CYS A 360 1.61 -39.70 0.48
N GLU A 361 1.43 -39.03 -0.66
CA GLU A 361 2.38 -39.00 -1.77
C GLU A 361 2.79 -37.56 -2.12
N PRO A 362 3.40 -36.82 -1.18
CA PRO A 362 3.82 -35.45 -1.42
C PRO A 362 5.00 -35.41 -2.41
N VAL A 363 4.91 -34.52 -3.40
CA VAL A 363 5.94 -34.28 -4.41
C VAL A 363 6.25 -32.79 -4.46
N GLU A 364 7.46 -32.43 -4.04
CA GLU A 364 7.98 -31.07 -4.17
C GLU A 364 8.20 -30.73 -5.65
N ARG A 365 7.54 -29.66 -6.11
CA ARG A 365 7.66 -29.04 -7.43
C ARG A 365 8.70 -27.91 -7.38
N PRO A 366 9.09 -27.33 -8.54
CA PRO A 366 9.90 -26.12 -8.54
C PRO A 366 9.27 -25.03 -7.65
N PRO A 367 10.03 -24.44 -6.71
CA PRO A 367 9.49 -23.49 -5.75
C PRO A 367 9.11 -22.17 -6.42
N LEU A 368 8.31 -21.37 -5.72
CA LEU A 368 8.18 -19.94 -6.01
C LEU A 368 9.42 -19.23 -5.44
N VAL A 369 9.86 -18.17 -6.09
CA VAL A 369 11.08 -17.43 -5.74
C VAL A 369 10.71 -16.01 -5.35
N PRO A 370 10.63 -15.72 -4.04
CA PRO A 370 10.57 -14.36 -3.53
C PRO A 370 11.80 -13.57 -4.00
N THR A 371 11.54 -12.49 -4.73
CA THR A 371 12.55 -11.52 -5.18
C THR A 371 12.12 -10.12 -4.74
N SER A 372 13.04 -9.17 -4.75
CA SER A 372 12.70 -7.74 -4.60
C SER A 372 13.14 -7.01 -5.83
N ASP A 373 12.19 -6.33 -6.43
CA ASP A 373 12.43 -5.52 -7.61
C ASP A 373 13.10 -4.16 -7.29
N GLU A 374 12.80 -3.58 -6.13
CA GLU A 374 13.43 -2.33 -5.63
C GLU A 374 14.86 -2.57 -5.11
N ASP A 375 15.12 -3.76 -4.57
CA ASP A 375 16.47 -4.20 -4.19
C ASP A 375 16.74 -5.63 -4.69
N PRO A 376 17.14 -5.78 -5.97
CA PRO A 376 17.45 -7.08 -6.56
C PRO A 376 18.56 -7.84 -5.83
N THR A 377 19.40 -7.15 -5.05
CA THR A 377 20.50 -7.75 -4.29
C THR A 377 20.10 -8.26 -2.92
N ARG A 378 18.82 -8.15 -2.54
CA ARG A 378 18.33 -8.68 -1.27
C ARG A 378 17.83 -10.11 -1.43
N ALA A 379 18.30 -11.01 -0.55
CA ALA A 379 17.67 -12.32 -0.38
C ALA A 379 16.35 -12.14 0.39
N VAL A 380 15.22 -12.39 -0.28
CA VAL A 380 13.88 -12.22 0.30
C VAL A 380 13.42 -13.54 0.90
N THR A 381 13.16 -13.59 2.21
CA THR A 381 12.61 -14.77 2.89
C THR A 381 11.16 -14.52 3.30
N THR A 382 10.41 -15.59 3.58
CA THR A 382 8.97 -15.49 3.86
C THR A 382 8.61 -16.18 5.17
N ASN A 383 7.71 -15.57 5.95
CA ASN A 383 7.32 -16.09 7.26
C ASN A 383 5.89 -16.67 7.30
N ARG A 384 4.96 -16.04 6.58
CA ARG A 384 3.52 -16.33 6.56
C ARG A 384 3.00 -16.21 5.14
N ILE A 385 2.04 -17.07 4.82
CA ILE A 385 1.45 -17.21 3.50
C ILE A 385 -0.05 -17.48 3.62
N ALA A 386 -0.81 -17.06 2.61
CA ALA A 386 -2.20 -17.42 2.43
C ALA A 386 -2.47 -17.66 0.95
N VAL A 387 -3.38 -18.58 0.64
CA VAL A 387 -3.74 -18.96 -0.73
C VAL A 387 -5.24 -18.75 -0.94
N SER A 388 -5.63 -18.38 -2.15
CA SER A 388 -7.03 -18.18 -2.52
C SER A 388 -7.87 -19.42 -2.20
N PRO A 389 -8.96 -19.30 -1.44
CA PRO A 389 -9.77 -20.45 -1.02
C PRO A 389 -10.62 -21.05 -2.16
N ARG A 390 -10.73 -20.32 -3.28
CA ARG A 390 -11.39 -20.75 -4.51
C ARG A 390 -10.61 -20.18 -5.69
N VAL A 391 -10.77 -20.81 -6.83
CA VAL A 391 -10.35 -20.22 -8.10
C VAL A 391 -11.15 -18.92 -8.34
N THR A 392 -10.48 -17.85 -8.75
CA THR A 392 -11.10 -16.59 -9.16
C THR A 392 -11.93 -16.79 -10.42
N SER A 393 -12.76 -15.82 -10.74
CA SER A 393 -13.69 -15.91 -11.86
C SER A 393 -13.05 -15.68 -13.25
N ASP A 394 -11.74 -15.49 -13.32
CA ASP A 394 -10.88 -15.65 -14.50
C ASP A 394 -10.07 -16.97 -14.49
N PHE A 395 -10.46 -17.91 -13.62
CA PHE A 395 -9.86 -19.23 -13.44
C PHE A 395 -8.40 -19.21 -12.95
N ARG A 396 -8.06 -18.22 -12.11
CA ARG A 396 -6.74 -18.10 -11.48
C ARG A 396 -6.77 -18.43 -9.99
N SER A 397 -5.64 -18.83 -9.44
CA SER A 397 -5.43 -18.98 -8.00
C SER A 397 -4.21 -18.16 -7.58
N TYR A 398 -4.30 -17.47 -6.45
CA TYR A 398 -3.27 -16.54 -6.00
C TYR A 398 -2.75 -16.90 -4.62
N LEU A 399 -1.44 -16.78 -4.44
CA LEU A 399 -0.77 -16.93 -3.15
C LEU A 399 -0.20 -15.58 -2.72
N TYR A 400 -0.49 -15.19 -1.48
CA TYR A 400 0.02 -13.99 -0.82
C TYR A 400 1.11 -14.42 0.18
N ALA A 401 2.29 -13.82 0.10
CA ALA A 401 3.42 -14.12 0.97
C ALA A 401 3.98 -12.86 1.62
N ILE A 402 4.22 -12.92 2.93
CA ILE A 402 4.80 -11.81 3.67
C ILE A 402 6.33 -11.89 3.60
N ASP A 403 6.96 -10.83 3.12
CA ASP A 403 8.41 -10.61 3.18
C ASP A 403 8.81 -10.36 4.63
N GLU A 404 9.65 -11.23 5.20
CA GLU A 404 10.06 -11.09 6.60
C GLU A 404 10.94 -9.86 6.85
N GLY A 405 11.73 -9.42 5.86
CA GLY A 405 12.63 -8.28 6.04
C GLY A 405 11.89 -6.95 6.14
N GLU A 406 10.94 -6.72 5.23
CA GLU A 406 10.22 -5.43 5.13
C GLU A 406 8.79 -5.47 5.67
N GLY A 407 8.18 -6.65 5.81
CA GLY A 407 6.77 -6.80 6.15
C GLY A 407 5.81 -6.38 5.04
N SER A 408 6.28 -6.32 3.79
CA SER A 408 5.45 -6.14 2.58
C SER A 408 4.84 -7.46 2.12
N VAL A 409 3.83 -7.43 1.26
CA VAL A 409 3.17 -8.63 0.75
C VAL A 409 3.42 -8.82 -0.74
N MET A 410 4.04 -9.94 -1.11
CA MET A 410 4.20 -10.39 -2.49
C MET A 410 3.00 -11.25 -2.90
N VAL A 411 2.64 -11.19 -4.18
CA VAL A 411 1.54 -12.00 -4.75
C VAL A 411 2.10 -12.89 -5.84
N PHE A 412 1.70 -14.16 -5.89
CA PHE A 412 2.09 -15.12 -6.91
C PHE A 412 0.84 -15.69 -7.59
N ASP A 413 0.88 -15.84 -8.92
CA ASP A 413 -0.07 -16.69 -9.63
C ASP A 413 0.35 -18.15 -9.46
N VAL A 414 -0.48 -18.94 -8.79
CA VAL A 414 -0.24 -20.36 -8.50
C VAL A 414 -1.17 -21.28 -9.28
N SER A 415 -1.80 -20.77 -10.33
CA SER A 415 -2.62 -21.55 -11.26
C SER A 415 -1.79 -22.62 -11.99
N ASP A 416 -2.43 -23.71 -12.42
CA ASP A 416 -1.74 -24.83 -13.07
C ASP A 416 -1.00 -24.44 -14.36
N ASP A 417 -1.48 -23.41 -15.07
CA ASP A 417 -0.91 -22.87 -16.31
C ASP A 417 0.06 -21.70 -16.09
N ALA A 418 0.29 -21.28 -14.84
CA ALA A 418 1.14 -20.15 -14.52
C ALA A 418 2.61 -20.43 -14.87
N ALA A 419 3.16 -19.63 -15.80
CA ALA A 419 4.55 -19.67 -16.21
C ALA A 419 5.53 -18.95 -15.24
N PRO A 420 5.22 -17.76 -14.67
CA PRO A 420 6.14 -17.10 -13.76
C PRO A 420 6.10 -17.75 -12.37
N ARG A 421 7.28 -17.97 -11.79
CA ARG A 421 7.46 -18.42 -10.40
C ARG A 421 7.93 -17.27 -9.48
N TYR A 422 7.84 -16.04 -9.98
CA TYR A 422 8.25 -14.80 -9.31
C TYR A 422 7.00 -14.00 -8.88
N PRO A 423 7.14 -13.02 -7.97
CA PRO A 423 6.02 -12.16 -7.60
C PRO A 423 5.42 -11.46 -8.83
N LEU A 424 4.10 -11.29 -8.84
CA LEU A 424 3.38 -10.59 -9.88
C LEU A 424 3.70 -9.09 -9.83
N GLU A 425 4.08 -8.55 -10.98
CA GLU A 425 4.19 -7.11 -11.15
C GLU A 425 2.82 -6.47 -11.38
N ARG A 426 2.59 -5.33 -10.72
CA ARG A 426 1.39 -4.53 -10.91
C ARG A 426 1.34 -4.01 -12.34
N PRO A 427 0.20 -4.14 -13.04
CA PRO A 427 0.01 -3.50 -14.34
C PRO A 427 0.26 -1.98 -14.23
N ASN A 428 0.97 -1.42 -15.21
CA ASN A 428 1.26 0.02 -15.30
C ASN A 428 1.81 0.63 -14.00
N ALA A 429 2.71 -0.05 -13.26
CA ALA A 429 3.16 0.46 -11.96
C ALA A 429 3.81 1.87 -12.01
N HIS A 430 4.21 2.36 -13.20
CA HIS A 430 4.68 3.73 -13.43
C HIS A 430 3.62 4.80 -13.14
N TRP A 431 2.33 4.44 -13.11
CA TRP A 431 1.26 5.33 -12.67
C TRP A 431 1.32 5.62 -11.17
N ASN A 432 1.85 4.70 -10.37
CA ASN A 432 2.01 4.85 -8.93
C ASN A 432 3.40 4.38 -8.47
N PRO A 433 4.41 5.28 -8.57
CA PRO A 433 5.79 4.98 -8.20
C PRO A 433 6.01 4.93 -6.68
N PHE A 434 5.02 5.33 -5.86
CA PHE A 434 5.12 5.29 -4.40
C PHE A 434 4.91 3.90 -3.81
N GLN A 435 4.45 2.97 -4.64
CA GLN A 435 4.29 1.58 -4.29
C GLN A 435 5.26 0.75 -5.13
N PRO A 436 5.98 -0.22 -4.55
CA PRO A 436 6.82 -1.12 -5.33
C PRO A 436 6.03 -1.88 -6.42
N ARG A 437 6.73 -2.37 -7.44
CA ARG A 437 6.09 -3.02 -8.61
C ARG A 437 5.59 -4.42 -8.30
N ASP A 438 6.29 -5.15 -7.46
CA ASP A 438 6.17 -6.59 -7.22
C ASP A 438 5.49 -6.96 -5.89
N ARG A 439 5.05 -5.95 -5.11
CA ARG A 439 4.54 -6.13 -3.74
C ARG A 439 3.65 -4.99 -3.29
N LEU A 440 2.88 -5.28 -2.25
CA LEU A 440 2.15 -4.30 -1.46
C LEU A 440 2.98 -3.86 -0.24
N ARG A 441 3.38 -2.59 -0.22
CA ARG A 441 3.98 -1.92 0.94
C ARG A 441 2.91 -1.11 1.69
N PHE A 442 3.07 -1.04 3.02
CA PHE A 442 2.17 -0.34 3.93
C PHE A 442 2.99 0.52 4.90
N ILE A 443 2.30 1.41 5.62
CA ILE A 443 2.92 2.29 6.64
C ILE A 443 3.50 1.51 7.83
N ALA A 444 3.08 0.26 8.04
CA ALA A 444 3.56 -0.63 9.08
C ALA A 444 3.68 -2.06 8.53
N PRO A 445 4.66 -2.85 8.98
CA PRO A 445 4.83 -4.26 8.59
C PRO A 445 3.56 -5.09 8.80
N VAL A 446 3.24 -5.94 7.82
CA VAL A 446 2.17 -6.95 7.93
C VAL A 446 2.63 -8.08 8.86
N LYS A 447 1.74 -8.52 9.77
CA LYS A 447 1.98 -9.62 10.70
C LYS A 447 1.36 -10.94 10.25
N ASP A 448 0.19 -10.88 9.63
CA ASP A 448 -0.51 -12.05 9.14
C ASP A 448 -1.50 -11.65 8.03
N VAL A 449 -1.84 -12.61 7.16
CA VAL A 449 -2.74 -12.40 6.02
C VAL A 449 -3.73 -13.56 5.90
N VAL A 450 -4.97 -13.26 5.55
CA VAL A 450 -5.99 -14.27 5.21
C VAL A 450 -6.71 -13.86 3.93
N LEU A 451 -6.94 -14.82 3.04
CA LEU A 451 -7.79 -14.63 1.86
C LEU A 451 -9.17 -15.18 2.18
N ILE A 452 -10.19 -14.37 1.94
CA ILE A 452 -11.58 -14.75 2.17
C ILE A 452 -12.35 -14.73 0.85
N HIS A 453 -13.30 -15.65 0.73
CA HIS A 453 -14.32 -15.60 -0.30
C HIS A 453 -15.66 -15.34 0.37
N ARG A 454 -16.33 -14.27 -0.05
CA ARG A 454 -17.65 -13.90 0.44
C ARG A 454 -18.57 -13.65 -0.74
N GLU A 455 -19.71 -14.30 -0.70
CA GLU A 455 -20.83 -13.95 -1.56
C GLU A 455 -22.05 -13.54 -0.74
N ALA A 456 -22.87 -12.70 -1.35
CA ALA A 456 -24.17 -12.29 -0.85
C ALA A 456 -25.15 -12.30 -2.03
N PRO A 457 -25.47 -13.50 -2.58
CA PRO A 457 -26.24 -13.60 -3.80
C PRO A 457 -27.65 -13.05 -3.58
N ARG A 458 -28.09 -12.17 -4.49
CA ARG A 458 -29.44 -11.59 -4.47
C ARG A 458 -30.44 -12.53 -5.12
N GLN A 459 -31.61 -12.66 -4.51
CA GLN A 459 -32.69 -13.46 -5.06
C GLN A 459 -33.28 -12.80 -6.31
N HIS A 460 -33.43 -13.57 -7.38
CA HIS A 460 -34.14 -13.14 -8.56
C HIS A 460 -35.63 -12.90 -8.21
N PRO A 461 -36.21 -11.72 -8.53
CA PRO A 461 -37.57 -11.35 -8.12
C PRO A 461 -38.65 -12.38 -8.51
N THR A 462 -38.57 -12.93 -9.73
CA THR A 462 -39.55 -13.92 -10.23
C THR A 462 -39.33 -15.35 -9.75
N THR A 463 -38.09 -15.85 -9.74
CA THR A 463 -37.80 -17.28 -9.46
C THR A 463 -37.47 -17.54 -8.00
N GLY A 464 -37.11 -16.50 -7.24
CA GLY A 464 -36.58 -16.63 -5.88
C GLY A 464 -35.18 -17.25 -5.80
N VAL A 465 -34.57 -17.62 -6.94
CA VAL A 465 -33.24 -18.24 -7.01
C VAL A 465 -32.18 -17.17 -6.77
N ALA A 466 -31.27 -17.42 -5.83
CA ALA A 466 -30.09 -16.61 -5.59
C ALA A 466 -28.86 -17.31 -6.18
N ALA A 467 -28.40 -16.86 -7.33
CA ALA A 467 -27.25 -17.47 -8.02
C ALA A 467 -25.93 -16.88 -7.48
N GLU A 468 -25.02 -17.77 -7.09
CA GLU A 468 -23.64 -17.44 -6.72
C GLU A 468 -22.79 -17.08 -7.96
N GLY A 469 -21.67 -16.38 -7.76
CA GLY A 469 -20.71 -16.01 -8.80
C GLY A 469 -21.20 -15.00 -9.86
N THR A 470 -22.41 -14.45 -9.72
CA THR A 470 -22.98 -13.53 -10.72
C THR A 470 -22.26 -12.18 -10.70
N ARG A 471 -21.39 -11.86 -11.66
CA ARG A 471 -20.73 -10.54 -11.74
C ARG A 471 -21.73 -9.41 -12.00
N CYS A 472 -21.45 -8.21 -11.48
CA CYS A 472 -22.20 -7.02 -11.85
C CYS A 472 -21.92 -6.65 -13.32
N ASP A 473 -22.94 -6.19 -14.02
CA ASP A 473 -22.82 -5.79 -15.42
C ASP A 473 -23.41 -4.38 -15.62
N PRO A 474 -22.61 -3.38 -15.99
CA PRO A 474 -23.06 -1.99 -16.17
C PRO A 474 -23.74 -1.74 -17.54
N THR A 475 -23.82 -2.73 -18.42
CA THR A 475 -24.26 -2.57 -19.83
C THR A 475 -25.69 -2.03 -19.92
N PRO A 476 -25.92 -0.83 -20.48
CA PRO A 476 -27.24 -0.20 -20.46
C PRO A 476 -28.32 -0.98 -21.23
N THR A 477 -27.96 -1.87 -22.16
CA THR A 477 -28.93 -2.70 -22.91
C THR A 477 -29.53 -3.88 -22.15
N LEU A 478 -29.02 -4.25 -20.97
CA LEU A 478 -29.58 -5.33 -20.15
C LEU A 478 -30.90 -4.94 -19.48
N GLU A 479 -31.83 -5.89 -19.36
CA GLU A 479 -33.12 -5.69 -18.71
C GLU A 479 -32.94 -5.57 -17.18
N GLN A 480 -33.19 -4.37 -16.64
CA GLN A 480 -32.94 -4.07 -15.24
C GLN A 480 -33.92 -4.79 -14.29
N CYS A 481 -33.36 -5.42 -13.26
CA CYS A 481 -34.13 -6.07 -12.21
C CYS A 481 -34.68 -5.07 -11.19
N TYR A 482 -35.99 -5.10 -11.00
CA TYR A 482 -36.72 -4.45 -9.91
C TYR A 482 -37.55 -5.48 -9.15
N SER A 483 -38.03 -5.14 -7.97
CA SER A 483 -38.87 -6.05 -7.15
C SER A 483 -40.15 -6.52 -7.85
N SER A 484 -40.61 -5.80 -8.88
CA SER A 484 -41.79 -6.12 -9.69
C SER A 484 -41.48 -6.70 -11.08
N SER A 485 -40.21 -6.90 -11.43
CA SER A 485 -39.82 -7.41 -12.75
C SER A 485 -40.25 -8.86 -12.93
N LEU A 486 -40.89 -9.18 -14.07
CA LEU A 486 -41.28 -10.55 -14.44
C LEU A 486 -40.13 -11.29 -15.15
N THR A 487 -39.35 -10.57 -15.94
CA THR A 487 -38.07 -10.98 -16.55
C THR A 487 -37.06 -9.88 -16.28
N CYS A 488 -35.80 -10.25 -16.06
CA CYS A 488 -34.68 -9.31 -15.97
C CYS A 488 -33.36 -10.08 -15.99
N ASP A 489 -32.25 -9.37 -16.22
CA ASP A 489 -30.91 -9.92 -16.18
C ASP A 489 -30.36 -9.88 -14.74
N PRO A 490 -30.03 -11.02 -14.11
CA PRO A 490 -29.60 -11.07 -12.71
C PRO A 490 -28.39 -10.20 -12.37
N ALA A 491 -27.48 -9.98 -13.33
CA ALA A 491 -26.30 -9.15 -13.16
C ALA A 491 -26.64 -7.68 -12.84
N THR A 492 -27.83 -7.21 -13.22
CA THR A 492 -28.29 -5.84 -12.97
C THR A 492 -28.72 -5.59 -11.52
N LEU A 493 -28.96 -6.65 -10.72
CA LEU A 493 -29.32 -6.55 -9.30
C LEU A 493 -28.22 -5.91 -8.44
N TYR A 494 -26.99 -5.89 -8.95
CA TYR A 494 -25.81 -5.42 -8.24
C TYR A 494 -25.36 -4.01 -8.68
N ARG A 495 -26.06 -3.38 -9.63
CA ARG A 495 -25.75 -2.00 -10.04
C ARG A 495 -25.94 -1.02 -8.88
N THR A 496 -25.03 -0.06 -8.76
CA THR A 496 -25.13 1.01 -7.77
C THR A 496 -26.41 1.82 -8.00
N SER A 497 -27.18 2.05 -6.94
CA SER A 497 -28.37 2.90 -7.02
C SER A 497 -27.97 4.37 -7.17
N ALA A 498 -28.87 5.20 -7.73
CA ALA A 498 -28.59 6.62 -7.99
C ALA A 498 -28.31 7.45 -6.71
N ASP A 499 -28.76 6.96 -5.55
CA ASP A 499 -28.51 7.53 -4.22
C ASP A 499 -27.32 6.90 -3.49
N TYR A 500 -26.59 5.98 -4.14
CA TYR A 500 -25.44 5.25 -3.58
C TYR A 500 -25.76 4.42 -2.33
N ALA A 501 -27.03 4.22 -1.99
CA ALA A 501 -27.44 3.48 -0.81
C ALA A 501 -27.40 1.95 -0.98
N SER A 502 -27.30 1.45 -2.22
CA SER A 502 -27.31 0.02 -2.52
C SER A 502 -26.56 -0.34 -3.80
N GLY A 503 -26.26 -1.62 -3.98
CA GLY A 503 -25.54 -2.15 -5.15
C GLY A 503 -24.04 -2.24 -4.89
N ALA A 504 -23.25 -2.18 -5.96
CA ALA A 504 -21.80 -2.15 -5.91
C ALA A 504 -21.32 -0.94 -5.12
N GLY A 505 -20.65 -1.18 -3.98
CA GLY A 505 -20.19 -0.13 -3.10
C GLY A 505 -18.92 -0.49 -2.34
N PRO A 506 -18.22 0.52 -1.75
CA PRO A 506 -16.94 0.34 -1.09
C PRO A 506 -16.91 -0.80 -0.06
N TYR A 507 -17.88 -0.81 0.86
CA TYR A 507 -17.97 -1.80 1.94
C TYR A 507 -18.67 -3.10 1.53
N LEU A 508 -19.23 -3.18 0.31
CA LEU A 508 -19.83 -4.43 -0.17
C LEU A 508 -18.72 -5.35 -0.70
N LEU A 509 -18.18 -6.19 0.18
CA LEU A 509 -17.10 -7.13 -0.16
C LEU A 509 -17.66 -8.41 -0.81
N ARG A 510 -18.02 -8.35 -2.09
CA ARG A 510 -18.57 -9.48 -2.86
C ARG A 510 -17.54 -10.07 -3.83
N GLY A 511 -17.07 -11.28 -3.56
CA GLY A 511 -15.97 -11.91 -4.31
C GLY A 511 -14.86 -12.39 -3.38
N GLN A 512 -13.60 -12.25 -3.80
CA GLN A 512 -12.42 -12.61 -3.03
C GLN A 512 -11.61 -11.38 -2.61
N PHE A 513 -11.18 -11.36 -1.35
CA PHE A 513 -10.46 -10.24 -0.75
C PHE A 513 -9.36 -10.75 0.18
N ALA A 514 -8.25 -10.01 0.23
CA ALA A 514 -7.17 -10.25 1.18
C ALA A 514 -7.30 -9.30 2.36
N PHE A 515 -7.33 -9.84 3.57
CA PHE A 515 -7.28 -9.09 4.82
C PHE A 515 -5.89 -9.24 5.42
N MET A 516 -5.23 -8.11 5.66
CA MET A 516 -3.88 -8.07 6.21
C MET A 516 -3.90 -7.31 7.52
N VAL A 517 -3.36 -7.91 8.58
CA VAL A 517 -3.21 -7.24 9.87
C VAL A 517 -1.81 -6.67 9.99
N LEU A 518 -1.73 -5.38 10.29
CA LEU A 518 -0.51 -4.62 10.44
C LEU A 518 -0.05 -4.63 11.90
N SER A 519 1.27 -4.54 12.08
CA SER A 519 1.91 -4.35 13.39
C SER A 519 1.45 -3.10 14.14
N SER A 520 0.84 -2.14 13.45
CA SER A 520 0.24 -0.93 14.02
C SER A 520 -1.12 -1.16 14.70
N GLY A 521 -1.66 -2.38 14.70
CA GLY A 521 -3.02 -2.64 15.22
C GLY A 521 -4.12 -2.29 14.22
N GLN A 522 -3.80 -2.30 12.92
CA GLN A 522 -4.73 -1.97 11.85
C GLN A 522 -4.97 -3.17 10.93
N VAL A 523 -6.15 -3.26 10.33
CA VAL A 523 -6.47 -4.21 9.27
C VAL A 523 -6.77 -3.44 7.99
N VAL A 524 -6.12 -3.85 6.91
CA VAL A 524 -6.32 -3.32 5.56
C VAL A 524 -6.89 -4.41 4.65
N VAL A 525 -7.70 -3.98 3.67
CA VAL A 525 -8.34 -4.86 2.69
C VAL A 525 -7.77 -4.58 1.30
N ALA A 526 -7.41 -5.64 0.59
CA ALA A 526 -7.06 -5.59 -0.83
C ALA A 526 -8.01 -6.44 -1.67
N ASP A 527 -8.31 -5.98 -2.87
CA ASP A 527 -9.13 -6.70 -3.84
C ASP A 527 -8.32 -7.88 -4.42
N VAL A 528 -8.94 -9.06 -4.52
CA VAL A 528 -8.35 -10.22 -5.25
C VAL A 528 -9.19 -10.47 -6.51
N ASP A 529 -10.49 -10.67 -6.33
CA ASP A 529 -11.48 -10.79 -7.42
C ASP A 529 -12.80 -10.21 -6.94
N ASP A 530 -13.05 -8.93 -7.23
CA ASP A 530 -14.29 -8.25 -6.89
C ASP A 530 -15.35 -8.47 -7.98
N LEU A 531 -16.46 -9.12 -7.60
CA LEU A 531 -17.58 -9.39 -8.50
C LEU A 531 -18.33 -8.11 -8.91
N ASP A 532 -18.11 -7.01 -8.20
CA ASP A 532 -18.73 -5.70 -8.44
C ASP A 532 -17.82 -4.73 -9.21
N ALA A 533 -16.56 -5.10 -9.50
CA ALA A 533 -15.57 -4.25 -10.15
C ALA A 533 -16.07 -3.58 -11.44
N ARG A 534 -16.78 -4.32 -12.30
CA ARG A 534 -17.32 -3.79 -13.57
C ARG A 534 -18.35 -2.68 -13.41
N CYS A 535 -19.02 -2.60 -12.27
CA CYS A 535 -19.97 -1.53 -11.99
C CYS A 535 -19.33 -0.36 -11.24
N ARG A 536 -18.05 -0.48 -10.86
CA ARG A 536 -17.24 0.53 -10.19
C ARG A 536 -16.24 1.20 -11.15
N ILE A 537 -16.80 1.86 -12.16
CA ILE A 537 -16.07 2.51 -13.26
C ILE A 537 -16.71 3.87 -13.57
N PRO A 538 -16.09 4.73 -14.40
CA PRO A 538 -16.72 5.96 -14.85
C PRO A 538 -17.99 5.70 -15.66
N GLY A 539 -18.91 6.67 -15.66
CA GLY A 539 -20.19 6.55 -16.39
C GLY A 539 -19.99 6.60 -17.91
N SER A 540 -18.95 7.28 -18.36
CA SER A 540 -18.51 7.31 -19.75
C SER A 540 -17.01 7.58 -19.80
N PHE A 541 -16.31 6.92 -20.72
CA PHE A 541 -14.91 7.15 -21.00
C PHE A 541 -14.64 6.71 -22.46
N GLU A 542 -14.41 7.67 -23.35
CA GLU A 542 -14.10 7.41 -24.76
C GLU A 542 -12.93 8.28 -25.23
N GLY A 543 -12.46 7.96 -26.44
CA GLY A 543 -11.52 8.79 -27.17
C GLY A 543 -10.17 8.97 -26.45
N SER A 544 -9.66 10.19 -26.51
CA SER A 544 -8.36 10.57 -25.93
C SER A 544 -8.35 10.72 -24.41
N LEU A 545 -9.52 10.70 -23.75
CA LEU A 545 -9.64 10.87 -22.29
C LEU A 545 -9.51 9.54 -21.53
N LYS A 546 -9.61 8.40 -22.21
CA LYS A 546 -9.45 7.07 -21.60
C LYS A 546 -8.14 6.94 -20.81
N ASP A 547 -7.08 7.57 -21.31
CA ASP A 547 -5.74 7.52 -20.73
C ASP A 547 -5.66 8.36 -19.45
N ILE A 548 -6.55 9.35 -19.27
CA ILE A 548 -6.66 10.16 -18.04
C ILE A 548 -7.32 9.37 -16.92
N PHE A 549 -8.34 8.55 -17.27
CA PHE A 549 -9.09 7.73 -16.34
C PHE A 549 -8.45 6.36 -16.06
N GLY A 550 -7.31 6.06 -16.70
CA GLY A 550 -6.63 4.76 -16.61
C GLY A 550 -7.43 3.61 -17.23
N CYS A 551 -8.37 3.90 -18.11
CA CYS A 551 -9.23 2.89 -18.72
C CYS A 551 -8.51 2.20 -19.88
N PRO A 552 -8.51 0.85 -19.93
CA PRO A 552 -7.73 0.12 -20.93
C PRO A 552 -8.16 0.50 -22.36
N PRO A 553 -7.22 0.56 -23.32
CA PRO A 553 -7.48 1.02 -24.69
C PRO A 553 -8.43 0.12 -25.48
N GLN A 554 -8.63 -1.12 -25.04
CA GLN A 554 -9.58 -2.16 -25.47
C GLN A 554 -9.44 -3.32 -24.44
N GLY A 555 -10.52 -3.94 -23.95
CA GLY A 555 -10.38 -5.19 -23.16
C GLY A 555 -11.21 -5.34 -21.89
N PHE A 556 -12.01 -4.35 -21.49
CA PHE A 556 -13.28 -4.74 -20.89
C PHE A 556 -14.12 -5.27 -22.06
N ASP A 557 -14.50 -6.55 -22.04
CA ASP A 557 -15.57 -7.11 -22.90
C ASP A 557 -16.92 -6.50 -22.46
N LEU A 558 -16.98 -5.17 -22.50
CA LEU A 558 -18.17 -4.39 -22.35
C LEU A 558 -18.45 -3.89 -23.78
N PRO A 559 -19.53 -4.38 -24.44
CA PRO A 559 -19.81 -4.06 -25.83
C PRO A 559 -19.87 -2.54 -25.98
N GLY A 560 -19.19 -1.96 -26.97
CA GLY A 560 -18.92 -0.51 -27.14
C GLY A 560 -20.12 0.45 -27.06
N GLU A 561 -20.75 0.50 -25.90
CA GLU A 561 -21.91 1.29 -25.52
C GLU A 561 -21.45 2.49 -24.71
N LYS A 562 -22.15 3.60 -24.95
CA LYS A 562 -22.03 4.85 -24.20
C LYS A 562 -22.99 4.78 -23.00
N ASP A 563 -22.73 5.55 -21.96
CA ASP A 563 -23.60 5.70 -20.78
C ASP A 563 -23.74 4.43 -19.92
N TRP A 564 -22.63 3.95 -19.37
CA TRP A 564 -22.61 2.84 -18.42
C TRP A 564 -23.48 3.13 -17.20
N VAL A 565 -24.27 2.13 -16.78
CA VAL A 565 -25.03 2.17 -15.53
C VAL A 565 -24.12 1.72 -14.38
N SER A 566 -23.12 2.55 -14.09
CA SER A 566 -22.07 2.35 -13.08
C SER A 566 -22.22 3.31 -11.89
N SER A 567 -21.33 3.20 -10.91
CA SER A 567 -21.19 4.17 -9.80
C SER A 567 -20.60 5.51 -10.23
N ARG A 568 -20.19 5.67 -11.49
CA ARG A 568 -19.61 6.90 -12.07
C ARG A 568 -18.38 7.41 -11.33
N GLU A 569 -17.50 6.49 -10.92
CA GLU A 569 -16.24 6.86 -10.29
C GLU A 569 -15.27 7.49 -11.29
N SER A 570 -14.33 8.29 -10.82
CA SER A 570 -13.41 9.02 -11.68
C SER A 570 -12.30 8.18 -12.32
N SER A 571 -12.18 6.89 -11.99
CA SER A 571 -11.13 6.02 -12.52
C SER A 571 -11.65 4.61 -12.83
N CYS A 572 -11.10 3.99 -13.87
CA CYS A 572 -11.29 2.55 -14.11
C CYS A 572 -10.47 1.66 -13.17
N ASN A 573 -9.51 2.23 -12.42
CA ASN A 573 -8.59 1.51 -11.53
C ASN A 573 -8.87 1.78 -10.04
N VAL A 574 -10.09 2.26 -9.71
CA VAL A 574 -10.57 2.31 -8.32
C VAL A 574 -10.60 0.91 -7.72
N VAL A 575 -11.10 -0.06 -8.50
CA VAL A 575 -11.08 -1.48 -8.15
C VAL A 575 -10.08 -2.17 -9.08
N LEU A 576 -8.96 -2.58 -8.51
CA LEU A 576 -7.89 -3.28 -9.25
C LEU A 576 -7.49 -4.53 -8.45
N PRO A 577 -7.38 -5.71 -9.07
CA PRO A 577 -6.83 -6.89 -8.41
C PRO A 577 -5.46 -6.60 -7.79
N HIS A 578 -5.25 -7.15 -6.61
CA HIS A 578 -4.03 -6.99 -5.81
C HIS A 578 -3.72 -5.52 -5.48
N ALA A 579 -4.74 -4.67 -5.33
CA ALA A 579 -4.60 -3.30 -4.86
C ALA A 579 -5.47 -3.04 -3.62
N LEU A 580 -5.13 -2.00 -2.85
CA LEU A 580 -5.90 -1.56 -1.69
C LEU A 580 -7.31 -1.14 -2.10
N ARG A 581 -8.31 -1.64 -1.37
CA ARG A 581 -9.72 -1.32 -1.63
C ARG A 581 -10.07 0.06 -1.07
N SER A 582 -10.72 0.90 -1.87
CA SER A 582 -11.24 2.20 -1.44
C SER A 582 -12.39 2.05 -0.42
N SER A 583 -12.41 2.92 0.59
CA SER A 583 -13.47 3.02 1.61
C SER A 583 -14.62 3.95 1.20
N ARG A 584 -14.45 4.73 0.12
CA ARG A 584 -15.44 5.69 -0.39
C ARG A 584 -15.63 5.53 -1.90
N PHE A 585 -16.75 6.03 -2.40
CA PHE A 585 -16.92 6.21 -3.84
C PHE A 585 -16.03 7.37 -4.28
N MET A 586 -15.21 7.16 -5.30
CA MET A 586 -14.31 8.20 -5.83
C MET A 586 -15.06 9.08 -6.83
N VAL A 587 -15.96 9.91 -6.31
CA VAL A 587 -16.83 10.82 -7.08
C VAL A 587 -17.16 12.02 -6.20
N SER A 588 -17.43 13.17 -6.82
CA SER A 588 -17.96 14.36 -6.14
C SER A 588 -19.42 14.61 -6.54
N ASN A 589 -20.35 14.41 -5.60
CA ASN A 589 -21.77 14.78 -5.73
C ASN A 589 -22.51 14.77 -4.39
N ASP A 590 -23.73 15.34 -4.37
CA ASP A 590 -24.58 15.44 -3.16
C ASP A 590 -24.90 14.10 -2.48
N ALA A 591 -24.87 12.97 -3.20
CA ALA A 591 -25.25 11.66 -2.67
C ALA A 591 -24.05 10.88 -2.10
N ALA A 592 -22.89 10.96 -2.74
CA ALA A 592 -21.67 10.23 -2.37
C ALA A 592 -20.67 11.08 -1.57
N GLY A 593 -20.83 12.40 -1.54
CA GLY A 593 -19.89 13.36 -0.94
C GLY A 593 -18.82 13.83 -1.93
N ASP A 594 -17.86 14.61 -1.44
CA ASP A 594 -16.79 15.25 -2.22
C ASP A 594 -15.49 14.45 -2.12
N ASN A 595 -15.42 13.27 -2.76
CA ASN A 595 -14.28 12.35 -2.61
C ASN A 595 -13.47 12.17 -3.90
N GLU A 596 -13.79 12.91 -4.96
CA GLU A 596 -12.96 12.92 -6.16
C GLU A 596 -11.71 13.77 -5.95
N PRO A 597 -10.51 13.28 -6.31
CA PRO A 597 -9.30 14.10 -6.23
C PRO A 597 -9.45 15.39 -7.02
N GLY A 598 -9.06 16.48 -6.40
CA GLY A 598 -9.19 17.82 -6.94
C GLY A 598 -8.33 18.81 -6.18
N ILE A 599 -8.74 20.07 -6.22
CA ILE A 599 -8.13 21.16 -5.45
C ILE A 599 -9.15 21.88 -4.59
N VAL A 600 -8.73 22.47 -3.48
CA VAL A 600 -9.63 23.22 -2.59
C VAL A 600 -10.10 24.53 -3.22
N ASP A 601 -9.21 25.20 -3.94
CA ASP A 601 -9.44 26.47 -4.65
C ASP A 601 -8.49 26.53 -5.86
N PHE A 602 -8.80 27.36 -6.85
CA PHE A 602 -7.95 27.55 -8.02
C PHE A 602 -6.54 28.02 -7.63
N PRO A 603 -5.48 27.61 -8.36
CA PRO A 603 -4.13 28.07 -8.09
C PRO A 603 -4.04 29.59 -8.10
N LEU A 604 -3.39 30.15 -7.08
CA LEU A 604 -3.17 31.59 -6.95
C LEU A 604 -1.71 31.93 -7.18
N LEU A 605 -1.45 32.98 -7.96
CA LEU A 605 -0.11 33.46 -8.27
C LEU A 605 0.34 34.51 -7.23
N TYR A 606 1.53 34.31 -6.67
CA TYR A 606 2.17 35.24 -5.75
C TYR A 606 3.49 35.71 -6.35
N ASP A 607 3.79 37.00 -6.17
CA ASP A 607 5.09 37.55 -6.54
C ASP A 607 6.19 37.13 -5.55
N ASN A 608 7.42 37.57 -5.82
CA ASN A 608 8.59 37.26 -5.00
C ASN A 608 8.56 37.87 -3.58
N THR A 609 7.65 38.82 -3.32
CA THR A 609 7.42 39.38 -1.99
C THR A 609 6.31 38.63 -1.23
N GLY A 610 5.64 37.69 -1.90
CA GLY A 610 4.49 36.97 -1.38
C GLY A 610 3.16 37.73 -1.50
N ALA A 611 3.10 38.79 -2.31
CA ALA A 611 1.86 39.49 -2.61
C ALA A 611 1.09 38.79 -3.74
N LEU A 612 -0.24 38.77 -3.64
CA LEU A 612 -1.11 38.14 -4.64
C LEU A 612 -1.10 38.96 -5.95
N VAL A 613 -0.78 38.29 -7.05
CA VAL A 613 -0.87 38.84 -8.41
C VAL A 613 -2.24 38.51 -8.99
N GLN A 614 -2.94 39.52 -9.50
CA GLN A 614 -4.26 39.35 -10.11
C GLN A 614 -4.12 38.60 -11.43
N SER A 615 -4.95 37.59 -11.66
CA SER A 615 -4.89 36.77 -12.89
C SER A 615 -5.22 37.56 -14.16
N THR A 616 -5.92 38.68 -14.03
CA THR A 616 -6.19 39.64 -15.10
C THR A 616 -4.97 40.44 -15.55
N ASP A 617 -3.85 40.39 -14.80
CA ASP A 617 -2.63 41.10 -15.18
C ASP A 617 -2.07 40.52 -16.49
N PRO A 618 -2.01 41.31 -17.58
CA PRO A 618 -1.57 40.83 -18.89
C PRO A 618 -0.09 40.45 -18.95
N LEU A 619 0.70 40.75 -17.91
CA LEU A 619 2.11 40.35 -17.80
C LEU A 619 2.30 39.11 -16.93
N SER A 620 1.27 38.65 -16.22
CA SER A 620 1.37 37.49 -15.33
C SER A 620 1.46 36.17 -16.10
N PRO A 621 2.33 35.22 -15.71
CA PRO A 621 2.30 33.87 -16.27
C PRO A 621 0.98 33.16 -15.96
N GLN A 622 0.53 32.28 -16.85
CA GLN A 622 -0.73 31.55 -16.68
C GLN A 622 -0.49 30.04 -16.56
N MET A 623 -0.91 29.44 -15.46
CA MET A 623 -1.03 27.99 -15.34
C MET A 623 -2.29 27.50 -16.06
N ARG A 624 -2.13 26.49 -16.92
CA ARG A 624 -3.19 25.88 -17.74
C ARG A 624 -3.13 24.37 -17.64
N ALA A 625 -4.29 23.72 -17.63
CA ALA A 625 -4.36 22.27 -17.78
C ALA A 625 -3.73 21.84 -19.11
N THR A 626 -3.00 20.73 -19.12
CA THR A 626 -2.55 20.16 -20.40
C THR A 626 -3.71 19.51 -21.11
N VAL A 627 -3.70 19.57 -22.44
CA VAL A 627 -4.79 19.04 -23.26
C VAL A 627 -4.44 17.67 -23.86
N PRO A 628 -5.42 16.78 -24.04
CA PRO A 628 -5.19 15.52 -24.73
C PRO A 628 -4.74 15.74 -26.18
N VAL A 629 -3.92 14.83 -26.70
CA VAL A 629 -3.57 14.85 -28.13
C VAL A 629 -4.72 14.22 -28.90
N THR A 630 -5.54 15.04 -29.55
CA THR A 630 -6.70 14.57 -30.32
C THR A 630 -6.51 14.79 -31.83
N GLU A 631 -6.73 13.76 -32.63
CA GLU A 631 -6.89 13.89 -34.08
C GLU A 631 -8.31 14.38 -34.48
N SER A 632 -9.28 14.34 -33.56
CA SER A 632 -10.69 14.72 -33.79
C SER A 632 -11.28 15.61 -32.68
N VAL A 633 -12.30 16.39 -33.02
CA VAL A 633 -13.03 17.23 -32.04
C VAL A 633 -13.76 16.34 -31.03
N LEU A 634 -13.52 16.55 -29.73
CA LEU A 634 -14.25 15.86 -28.66
C LEU A 634 -15.76 16.14 -28.75
N SER A 635 -16.57 15.12 -28.54
CA SER A 635 -18.03 15.24 -28.41
C SER A 635 -18.41 16.07 -27.16
N PRO A 636 -19.62 16.63 -27.07
CA PRO A 636 -20.06 17.40 -25.89
C PRO A 636 -19.97 16.63 -24.57
N GLU A 637 -20.20 15.32 -24.61
CA GLU A 637 -20.08 14.43 -23.44
C GLU A 637 -18.62 14.23 -23.03
N GLU A 638 -17.71 14.03 -24.00
CA GLU A 638 -16.27 13.98 -23.72
C GLU A 638 -15.74 15.34 -23.20
N GLN A 639 -16.25 16.45 -23.72
CA GLN A 639 -15.92 17.78 -23.21
C GLN A 639 -16.37 17.97 -21.76
N ALA A 640 -17.55 17.46 -21.39
CA ALA A 640 -18.02 17.49 -20.01
C ALA A 640 -17.21 16.57 -19.09
N ALA A 641 -16.66 15.47 -19.62
CA ALA A 641 -15.81 14.55 -18.87
C ALA A 641 -14.40 15.10 -18.59
N PHE A 642 -13.91 16.05 -19.40
CA PHE A 642 -12.65 16.76 -19.13
C PHE A 642 -12.89 17.89 -18.13
N HIS A 643 -12.60 17.65 -16.85
CA HIS A 643 -12.99 18.54 -15.76
C HIS A 643 -11.95 18.63 -14.65
N LEU A 644 -12.18 19.54 -13.72
CA LEU A 644 -11.44 19.71 -12.47
C LEU A 644 -12.42 19.90 -11.32
N THR A 645 -12.25 19.13 -10.26
CA THR A 645 -13.00 19.31 -9.00
C THR A 645 -12.34 20.40 -8.16
N VAL A 646 -13.11 21.44 -7.80
CA VAL A 646 -12.69 22.59 -6.99
C VAL A 646 -13.62 22.74 -5.78
N GLY A 647 -13.14 22.41 -4.59
CA GLY A 647 -14.02 22.26 -3.43
C GLY A 647 -15.10 21.21 -3.71
N PRO A 648 -16.39 21.51 -3.48
CA PRO A 648 -17.49 20.59 -3.83
C PRO A 648 -17.88 20.65 -5.32
N ASP A 649 -17.38 21.62 -6.09
CA ASP A 649 -17.85 21.90 -7.45
C ASP A 649 -17.03 21.13 -8.50
N VAL A 650 -17.70 20.57 -9.50
CA VAL A 650 -17.07 19.94 -10.67
C VAL A 650 -17.14 20.90 -11.84
N VAL A 651 -15.98 21.41 -12.28
CA VAL A 651 -15.89 22.46 -13.30
C VAL A 651 -15.33 21.91 -14.61
N ALA A 652 -16.06 22.10 -15.71
CA ALA A 652 -15.65 21.63 -17.03
C ALA A 652 -14.49 22.48 -17.60
N LEU A 653 -13.52 21.79 -18.21
CA LEU A 653 -12.36 22.39 -18.85
C LEU A 653 -12.52 22.37 -20.38
N ASN A 654 -11.95 23.38 -21.04
CA ASN A 654 -11.89 23.47 -22.48
C ASN A 654 -10.77 22.56 -23.01
N PRO A 655 -11.06 21.51 -23.78
CA PRO A 655 -10.04 20.58 -24.27
C PRO A 655 -9.15 21.17 -25.36
N ALA A 656 -9.47 22.34 -25.90
CA ALA A 656 -8.59 23.04 -26.83
C ALA A 656 -7.54 23.86 -26.09
N SER A 657 -7.92 24.57 -25.02
CA SER A 657 -7.06 25.57 -24.37
C SER A 657 -6.60 25.22 -22.95
N GLY A 658 -7.21 24.20 -22.32
CA GLY A 658 -6.98 23.85 -20.92
C GLY A 658 -7.54 24.88 -19.92
N SER A 659 -8.25 25.92 -20.37
CA SER A 659 -8.94 26.88 -19.51
C SER A 659 -10.29 26.34 -19.03
N LEU A 660 -11.02 27.09 -18.22
CA LEU A 660 -12.44 26.80 -18.01
C LEU A 660 -13.22 26.84 -19.33
N LEU A 661 -14.23 25.97 -19.46
CA LEU A 661 -15.13 25.93 -20.62
C LEU A 661 -16.12 27.11 -20.58
N GLU A 662 -16.71 27.37 -19.41
CA GLU A 662 -17.49 28.58 -19.18
C GLU A 662 -16.55 29.69 -18.70
N ALA A 663 -16.45 30.77 -19.49
CA ALA A 663 -15.59 31.89 -19.14
C ALA A 663 -16.14 32.61 -17.90
N SER A 664 -15.38 32.60 -16.80
CA SER A 664 -15.57 33.56 -15.71
C SER A 664 -15.04 34.94 -16.14
N ASP A 665 -15.50 36.00 -15.47
CA ASP A 665 -15.07 37.38 -15.74
C ASP A 665 -13.56 37.59 -15.48
N GLU A 666 -12.92 36.69 -14.71
CA GLU A 666 -11.49 36.70 -14.40
C GLU A 666 -10.84 35.38 -14.89
N PRO A 667 -9.72 35.43 -15.62
CA PRO A 667 -9.09 34.21 -16.11
C PRO A 667 -8.53 33.39 -14.94
N GLU A 668 -9.08 32.22 -14.67
CA GLU A 668 -8.60 31.35 -13.58
C GLU A 668 -7.43 30.48 -14.02
N HIS A 669 -6.55 30.13 -13.08
CA HIS A 669 -5.47 29.17 -13.32
C HIS A 669 -6.02 27.75 -13.21
N THR A 670 -5.56 26.82 -14.05
CA THR A 670 -6.15 25.47 -14.15
C THR A 670 -5.10 24.38 -14.23
N LEU A 671 -5.48 23.18 -13.77
CA LEU A 671 -4.72 21.93 -13.88
C LEU A 671 -5.69 20.76 -14.10
N VAL A 672 -5.16 19.56 -14.38
CA VAL A 672 -5.95 18.32 -14.45
C VAL A 672 -5.36 17.30 -13.49
N MET A 673 -6.24 16.65 -12.73
CA MET A 673 -5.87 15.53 -11.86
C MET A 673 -5.63 14.27 -12.69
N ASN A 674 -4.68 13.46 -12.28
CA ASN A 674 -4.39 12.17 -12.89
C ASN A 674 -5.18 11.09 -12.15
N PHE A 675 -6.07 10.40 -12.86
CA PHE A 675 -6.94 9.37 -12.30
C PHE A 675 -6.50 7.97 -12.70
N GLU A 676 -5.36 7.83 -13.38
CA GLU A 676 -4.88 6.53 -13.84
C GLU A 676 -4.68 5.53 -12.71
N ASP A 677 -4.13 5.99 -11.58
CA ASP A 677 -4.08 5.22 -10.34
C ASP A 677 -4.53 6.12 -9.18
N PRO A 678 -5.77 5.94 -8.64
CA PRO A 678 -6.27 6.74 -7.52
C PRO A 678 -5.35 6.79 -6.31
N ARG A 679 -4.59 5.71 -6.08
CA ARG A 679 -3.85 5.47 -4.83
C ARG A 679 -2.62 6.36 -4.72
N VAL A 680 -2.29 7.16 -5.74
CA VAL A 680 -1.26 8.21 -5.69
C VAL A 680 -1.68 9.43 -4.89
N HIS A 681 -2.99 9.67 -4.77
CA HIS A 681 -3.57 10.78 -4.01
C HIS A 681 -3.59 10.44 -2.52
N THR A 682 -2.44 10.18 -1.92
CA THR A 682 -2.34 9.61 -0.57
C THR A 682 -2.70 10.60 0.55
N VAL A 683 -2.51 11.90 0.31
CA VAL A 683 -2.74 12.96 1.29
C VAL A 683 -3.20 14.25 0.62
N ASP A 684 -4.10 14.96 1.30
CA ASP A 684 -4.42 16.35 1.00
C ASP A 684 -3.23 17.22 1.45
N GLN A 685 -2.66 18.01 0.54
CA GLN A 685 -1.44 18.74 0.82
C GLN A 685 -1.35 20.06 0.06
N PRO A 686 -0.65 21.07 0.62
CA PRO A 686 -0.32 22.27 -0.14
C PRO A 686 0.74 21.97 -1.18
N TRP A 687 0.65 22.63 -2.31
CA TRP A 687 1.61 22.58 -3.42
C TRP A 687 2.16 23.97 -3.72
N TYR A 688 3.44 24.00 -4.04
CA TYR A 688 4.18 25.20 -4.40
C TYR A 688 4.84 24.99 -5.76
N VAL A 689 4.52 25.84 -6.73
CA VAL A 689 5.16 25.84 -8.05
C VAL A 689 5.94 27.14 -8.17
N THR A 690 7.25 27.09 -7.93
CA THR A 690 8.09 28.29 -7.73
C THR A 690 9.08 28.48 -8.87
N PHE A 691 9.07 29.66 -9.50
CA PHE A 691 10.01 30.02 -10.56
C PHE A 691 11.42 30.20 -9.98
N GLU A 692 12.39 29.48 -10.55
CA GLU A 692 13.74 29.33 -10.02
C GLU A 692 13.76 28.94 -8.53
N GLY A 693 12.85 28.05 -8.14
CA GLY A 693 12.72 27.55 -6.78
C GLY A 693 13.97 26.83 -6.27
N ILE A 694 14.09 26.77 -4.95
CA ILE A 694 15.12 25.99 -4.26
C ILE A 694 14.78 24.50 -4.34
N LEU A 695 15.78 23.66 -4.60
CA LEU A 695 15.66 22.22 -4.42
C LEU A 695 15.77 21.90 -2.92
N ARG A 696 14.80 21.19 -2.36
CA ARG A 696 14.77 20.90 -0.93
C ARG A 696 15.93 20.00 -0.49
N GLY A 697 16.32 20.15 0.77
CA GLY A 697 17.32 19.32 1.45
C GLY A 697 18.71 19.95 1.48
N PHE A 698 18.96 20.99 0.69
CA PHE A 698 20.24 21.71 0.69
C PHE A 698 20.33 22.81 1.74
N GLU A 699 19.25 23.10 2.49
CA GLU A 699 19.25 24.10 3.54
C GLU A 699 20.29 23.77 4.63
N GLY A 700 21.12 24.76 4.97
CA GLY A 700 22.18 24.62 5.97
C GLY A 700 23.33 23.67 5.58
N ARG A 701 23.43 23.28 4.30
CA ARG A 701 24.56 22.47 3.80
C ARG A 701 25.81 23.33 3.64
N LEU A 702 26.94 22.72 3.97
CA LEU A 702 28.26 23.33 3.90
C LEU A 702 29.13 22.56 2.92
N ALA A 703 29.74 23.24 1.95
CA ALA A 703 30.67 22.64 1.01
C ALA A 703 32.06 23.28 1.08
N GLU A 704 33.07 22.48 0.80
CA GLU A 704 34.43 22.98 0.58
C GLU A 704 34.58 23.47 -0.88
N THR A 705 35.19 24.64 -1.05
CA THR A 705 35.44 25.25 -2.37
C THR A 705 36.80 24.88 -2.93
N TYR A 706 36.79 24.42 -4.19
CA TYR A 706 38.00 24.13 -4.95
C TYR A 706 38.01 24.97 -6.23
N ILE A 707 38.76 26.08 -6.21
CA ILE A 707 39.02 26.94 -7.38
C ILE A 707 40.44 26.69 -7.88
N TRP A 708 40.62 26.29 -9.13
CA TRP A 708 41.94 25.93 -9.68
C TRP A 708 42.60 27.10 -10.42
N LYS A 709 43.93 27.16 -10.44
CA LYS A 709 44.62 28.21 -11.19
C LYS A 709 44.43 28.07 -12.71
N THR A 710 44.46 26.85 -13.22
CA THR A 710 44.15 26.57 -14.64
C THR A 710 42.66 26.42 -14.85
N HIS A 711 42.11 27.18 -15.80
CA HIS A 711 40.69 27.16 -16.14
C HIS A 711 40.50 27.08 -17.64
N ASP A 712 39.64 26.16 -18.07
CA ASP A 712 39.10 26.12 -19.42
C ASP A 712 37.61 26.43 -19.33
N PRO A 713 37.13 27.58 -19.85
CA PRO A 713 35.70 27.90 -19.87
C PRO A 713 34.84 26.86 -20.61
N ALA A 714 35.44 26.09 -21.54
CA ALA A 714 34.76 25.03 -22.25
C ALA A 714 34.67 23.72 -21.44
N ALA A 715 35.58 23.53 -20.48
CA ALA A 715 35.64 22.38 -19.57
C ALA A 715 36.00 22.83 -18.15
N PRO A 716 35.04 23.46 -17.43
CA PRO A 716 35.26 23.96 -16.07
C PRO A 716 35.71 22.85 -15.13
N THR A 717 36.59 23.19 -14.19
CA THR A 717 37.14 22.25 -13.20
C THR A 717 36.93 22.70 -11.76
N ASP A 718 36.33 23.87 -11.56
CA ASP A 718 36.07 24.40 -10.22
C ASP A 718 34.95 23.60 -9.57
N GLU A 719 35.11 23.26 -8.29
CA GLU A 719 34.23 22.31 -7.61
C GLU A 719 33.75 22.82 -6.25
N LEU A 720 32.55 22.37 -5.88
CA LEU A 720 32.07 22.36 -4.50
C LEU A 720 31.90 20.90 -4.06
N ARG A 721 32.50 20.54 -2.92
CA ARG A 721 32.49 19.17 -2.40
C ARG A 721 31.76 19.09 -1.06
N ASP A 722 30.79 18.18 -0.98
CA ASP A 722 30.13 17.74 0.26
C ASP A 722 29.64 16.30 0.07
N SER A 723 30.33 15.34 0.69
CA SER A 723 29.99 13.92 0.60
C SER A 723 28.61 13.58 1.17
N ASN A 724 28.03 14.47 1.99
CA ASN A 724 26.73 14.24 2.62
C ASN A 724 25.58 14.93 1.87
N SER A 725 25.87 15.70 0.81
CA SER A 725 24.86 16.45 0.07
C SER A 725 24.04 15.56 -0.86
N SER A 726 24.57 14.42 -1.30
CA SER A 726 23.87 13.46 -2.17
C SER A 726 23.18 14.14 -3.37
N PHE A 727 23.95 14.84 -4.20
CA PHE A 727 23.37 15.76 -5.19
C PHE A 727 22.47 15.04 -6.22
N CYS A 728 22.81 13.81 -6.63
CA CYS A 728 21.98 13.07 -7.57
C CYS A 728 20.65 12.65 -6.93
N ASP A 729 20.69 12.08 -5.72
CA ASP A 729 19.51 11.68 -4.94
C ASP A 729 18.62 12.85 -4.48
N ARG A 730 18.97 14.08 -4.85
CA ARG A 730 18.18 15.30 -4.60
C ARG A 730 17.76 16.02 -5.87
N GLY A 731 17.97 15.41 -7.03
CA GLY A 731 17.41 15.89 -8.28
C GLY A 731 18.17 17.03 -8.95
N VAL A 732 19.49 17.16 -8.69
CA VAL A 732 20.32 18.18 -9.33
C VAL A 732 20.54 17.85 -10.80
N GLN A 733 20.17 18.79 -11.68
CA GLN A 733 20.36 18.71 -13.12
C GLN A 733 21.46 19.69 -13.56
N SER A 734 22.61 19.12 -13.92
CA SER A 734 23.73 19.88 -14.47
C SER A 734 23.48 20.33 -15.92
N ARG A 735 24.31 21.22 -16.43
CA ARG A 735 24.32 21.60 -17.85
C ARG A 735 24.47 20.40 -18.78
N MET A 736 25.35 19.45 -18.43
CA MET A 736 25.53 18.24 -19.22
C MET A 736 24.29 17.34 -19.21
N SER A 737 23.63 17.19 -18.05
CA SER A 737 22.36 16.47 -17.95
C SER A 737 21.27 17.15 -18.78
N ALA A 738 21.12 18.47 -18.68
CA ALA A 738 20.14 19.23 -19.46
C ALA A 738 20.40 19.11 -20.97
N PHE A 739 21.66 19.12 -21.40
CA PHE A 739 22.02 18.90 -22.80
C PHE A 739 21.57 17.53 -23.32
N GLU A 740 21.78 16.46 -22.55
CA GLU A 740 21.34 15.10 -22.93
C GLU A 740 19.81 15.02 -23.08
N ILE A 741 19.06 15.63 -22.15
CA ILE A 741 17.59 15.71 -22.20
C ILE A 741 17.14 16.47 -23.46
N LEU A 742 17.71 17.64 -23.73
CA LEU A 742 17.36 18.47 -24.89
C LEU A 742 17.72 17.76 -26.21
N LYS A 743 18.84 17.05 -26.25
CA LYS A 743 19.26 16.28 -27.43
C LYS A 743 18.29 15.15 -27.74
N ALA A 744 17.74 14.50 -26.71
CA ALA A 744 16.73 13.48 -26.87
C ALA A 744 15.41 14.06 -27.41
N GLN A 745 14.99 15.22 -26.87
CA GLN A 745 13.76 15.91 -27.29
C GLN A 745 13.86 16.48 -28.71
N ASN A 746 15.04 16.96 -29.13
CA ASN A 746 15.27 17.48 -30.47
C ASN A 746 16.58 16.95 -31.07
N PRO A 747 16.59 15.70 -31.59
CA PRO A 747 17.80 15.07 -32.14
C PRO A 747 18.37 15.82 -33.36
N SER A 748 17.52 16.60 -34.04
CA SER A 748 17.87 17.35 -35.25
C SER A 748 18.62 18.67 -34.99
N ALA A 749 18.56 19.19 -33.76
CA ALA A 749 19.25 20.42 -33.40
C ALA A 749 20.78 20.22 -33.27
N SER A 750 21.53 21.30 -33.52
CA SER A 750 22.99 21.30 -33.41
C SER A 750 23.42 21.27 -31.94
N ASP A 751 24.51 20.57 -31.64
CA ASP A 751 25.00 20.43 -30.27
C ASP A 751 25.36 21.79 -29.64
N ALA A 752 25.83 22.75 -30.45
CA ALA A 752 26.11 24.10 -29.97
C ALA A 752 24.84 24.86 -29.55
N ALA A 753 23.73 24.70 -30.28
CA ALA A 753 22.45 25.32 -29.92
C ALA A 753 21.88 24.69 -28.65
N LEU A 754 21.90 23.35 -28.57
CA LEU A 754 21.44 22.60 -27.41
C LEU A 754 22.29 22.88 -26.16
N MET A 755 23.61 23.04 -26.29
CA MET A 755 24.48 23.41 -25.18
C MET A 755 24.25 24.83 -24.66
N ALA A 756 23.82 25.76 -25.54
CA ALA A 756 23.45 27.11 -25.15
C ALA A 756 22.12 27.10 -24.39
N GLU A 757 21.14 26.34 -24.90
CA GLU A 757 19.85 26.14 -24.22
C GLU A 757 20.04 25.42 -22.87
N ALA A 758 20.86 24.37 -22.82
CA ALA A 758 21.20 23.66 -21.60
C ALA A 758 21.81 24.60 -20.54
N ALA A 759 22.67 25.54 -20.93
CA ALA A 759 23.23 26.54 -20.02
C ALA A 759 22.18 27.49 -19.43
N ALA A 760 21.10 27.73 -20.17
CA ALA A 760 20.01 28.59 -19.76
C ALA A 760 19.06 27.90 -18.76
N ILE A 761 19.03 26.57 -18.73
CA ILE A 761 18.12 25.80 -17.88
C ILE A 761 18.82 24.94 -16.80
N ALA A 762 20.16 24.87 -16.82
CA ALA A 762 20.95 24.14 -15.83
C ALA A 762 20.81 24.74 -14.43
N ASP A 763 20.79 23.88 -13.42
CA ASP A 763 20.77 24.32 -12.03
C ASP A 763 21.99 25.17 -11.67
N TYR A 764 21.86 25.96 -10.62
CA TYR A 764 22.96 26.74 -10.07
C TYR A 764 22.99 26.65 -8.55
N VAL A 765 24.18 26.89 -8.01
CA VAL A 765 24.38 27.06 -6.58
C VAL A 765 24.25 28.53 -6.22
N GLN A 766 23.41 28.84 -5.25
CA GLN A 766 23.34 30.15 -4.64
C GLN A 766 24.16 30.17 -3.33
N ILE A 767 25.14 31.07 -3.24
CA ILE A 767 25.97 31.24 -2.04
C ILE A 767 25.20 32.04 -0.98
N LEU A 768 25.05 31.44 0.21
CA LEU A 768 24.31 31.99 1.34
C LEU A 768 25.21 32.61 2.41
N ASN A 769 26.53 32.41 2.37
CA ASN A 769 27.43 33.04 3.34
C ASN A 769 27.34 34.56 3.30
N ASP A 770 27.42 35.20 4.47
CA ASP A 770 27.76 36.61 4.51
C ASP A 770 29.26 36.82 4.26
N LEU A 771 29.64 38.02 3.82
CA LEU A 771 31.04 38.39 3.70
C LEU A 771 31.64 38.57 5.12
N PRO A 772 32.94 38.28 5.33
CA PRO A 772 33.60 38.67 6.57
C PRO A 772 33.38 40.17 6.85
N LEU A 773 33.15 40.53 8.11
CA LEU A 773 32.88 41.92 8.50
C LEU A 773 33.98 42.86 8.00
N GLU A 774 33.65 44.11 7.69
CA GLU A 774 34.61 45.07 7.13
C GLU A 774 35.87 45.27 8.01
N ASP A 775 35.74 45.11 9.33
CA ASP A 775 36.81 45.21 10.32
C ASP A 775 37.47 43.85 10.67
N ASP A 776 37.12 42.77 9.98
CA ASP A 776 37.67 41.43 10.22
C ASP A 776 39.20 41.42 9.96
N PRO A 777 40.01 40.86 10.88
CA PRO A 777 41.46 40.71 10.69
C PRO A 777 41.86 40.00 9.39
N TYR A 778 40.99 39.16 8.84
CA TYR A 778 41.13 38.48 7.55
C TYR A 778 41.58 39.44 6.43
N TRP A 779 41.01 40.65 6.37
CA TRP A 779 41.30 41.60 5.30
C TRP A 779 42.74 42.13 5.31
N SER A 780 43.42 42.03 6.45
CA SER A 780 44.82 42.47 6.64
C SER A 780 45.87 41.39 6.38
N GLY A 781 45.46 40.12 6.28
CA GLY A 781 46.34 38.97 6.07
C GLY A 781 46.57 38.61 4.60
N PRO A 782 47.54 37.71 4.32
CA PRO A 782 47.69 37.11 2.99
C PRO A 782 46.48 36.22 2.67
N LYS A 783 45.88 36.39 1.48
CA LYS A 783 44.71 35.63 1.03
C LYS A 783 45.07 34.63 -0.05
N THR A 784 44.36 33.51 -0.12
CA THR A 784 44.51 32.49 -1.17
C THR A 784 43.33 32.55 -2.13
N CYS A 785 43.58 32.82 -3.41
CA CYS A 785 42.53 32.81 -4.44
C CYS A 785 42.33 31.45 -5.12
N PHE A 786 43.34 30.59 -5.07
CA PHE A 786 43.32 29.27 -5.72
C PHE A 786 43.68 28.18 -4.71
N SER A 787 43.10 27.00 -4.92
CA SER A 787 43.33 25.80 -4.10
C SER A 787 44.73 25.23 -4.27
N ASP A 788 45.32 25.43 -5.44
CA ASP A 788 46.66 25.01 -5.85
C ASP A 788 47.67 26.16 -5.86
N ALA A 789 47.36 27.27 -5.17
CA ALA A 789 48.26 28.41 -5.05
C ALA A 789 49.60 27.99 -4.40
N ALA A 790 50.72 28.44 -4.98
CA ALA A 790 52.02 28.17 -4.40
C ALA A 790 52.18 28.90 -3.04
N PRO A 791 52.99 28.37 -2.09
CA PRO A 791 53.23 29.06 -0.82
C PRO A 791 53.75 30.50 -1.04
N GLY A 792 53.01 31.50 -0.54
CA GLY A 792 53.33 32.92 -0.69
C GLY A 792 52.66 33.62 -1.89
N GLU A 793 51.96 32.87 -2.75
CA GLU A 793 51.10 33.42 -3.78
C GLU A 793 49.80 33.92 -3.13
N SER A 794 49.59 35.24 -3.15
CA SER A 794 48.42 35.88 -2.56
C SER A 794 47.75 36.82 -3.54
N CYS A 795 46.44 36.99 -3.38
CA CYS A 795 45.64 37.92 -4.16
C CYS A 795 45.14 39.06 -3.28
N ALA A 796 44.92 40.22 -3.92
CA ALA A 796 44.36 41.39 -3.26
C ALA A 796 42.86 41.45 -3.52
N CYS A 797 42.06 40.98 -2.56
CA CYS A 797 40.65 41.36 -2.45
C CYS A 797 40.42 42.15 -1.16
N SER A 798 39.50 43.11 -1.19
CA SER A 798 39.01 43.84 -0.03
C SER A 798 37.51 43.59 0.19
N TYR A 799 37.01 43.94 1.38
CA TYR A 799 35.58 43.90 1.67
C TYR A 799 34.76 44.65 0.60
N GLN A 800 35.21 45.84 0.17
CA GLN A 800 34.50 46.64 -0.82
C GLN A 800 34.50 45.98 -2.21
N ASP A 801 35.58 45.30 -2.59
CA ASP A 801 35.61 44.56 -3.86
C ASP A 801 34.64 43.37 -3.82
N CYS A 802 34.66 42.61 -2.73
CA CYS A 802 33.75 41.48 -2.53
C CYS A 802 32.29 41.90 -2.49
N ARG A 803 31.98 43.01 -1.80
CA ARG A 803 30.63 43.58 -1.76
C ARG A 803 30.19 44.09 -3.13
N ALA A 804 31.08 44.68 -3.91
CA ALA A 804 30.77 45.17 -5.25
C ALA A 804 30.46 44.03 -6.22
N VAL A 805 31.18 42.90 -6.12
CA VAL A 805 30.98 41.75 -6.99
C VAL A 805 29.81 40.89 -6.54
N PHE A 806 29.80 40.44 -5.27
CA PHE A 806 28.86 39.44 -4.77
C PHE A 806 27.64 40.03 -4.03
N GLY A 807 27.66 41.33 -3.70
CA GLY A 807 26.65 41.91 -2.84
C GLY A 807 26.71 41.38 -1.40
N THR A 808 25.65 41.66 -0.64
CA THR A 808 25.50 41.20 0.76
C THR A 808 24.52 40.04 0.83
N TYR A 809 24.37 39.40 1.99
CA TYR A 809 23.35 38.37 2.18
C TYR A 809 21.91 38.89 1.91
N GLU A 810 21.58 40.09 2.37
CA GLU A 810 20.24 40.69 2.20
C GLU A 810 20.00 41.19 0.77
N THR A 811 21.06 41.55 0.06
CA THR A 811 21.02 42.07 -1.32
C THR A 811 22.10 41.37 -2.15
N PRO A 812 21.90 40.07 -2.45
CA PRO A 812 22.86 39.27 -3.19
C PRO A 812 22.92 39.74 -4.65
N SER A 813 24.11 39.75 -5.25
CA SER A 813 24.24 39.93 -6.69
C SER A 813 24.06 38.58 -7.42
N ILE A 814 23.83 38.64 -8.74
CA ILE A 814 23.78 37.46 -9.61
C ILE A 814 25.11 36.69 -9.63
N GLU A 815 26.23 37.33 -9.25
CA GLU A 815 27.54 36.66 -9.20
C GLU A 815 27.64 35.62 -8.07
N ARG A 816 26.66 35.59 -7.15
CA ARG A 816 26.53 34.50 -6.15
C ARG A 816 25.89 33.24 -6.72
N ASP A 817 25.36 33.29 -7.93
CA ASP A 817 24.67 32.18 -8.57
C ASP A 817 25.63 31.45 -9.52
N LEU A 818 26.26 30.40 -9.02
CA LEU A 818 27.26 29.61 -9.75
C LEU A 818 26.57 28.53 -10.59
N PRO A 819 26.55 28.63 -11.94
CA PRO A 819 25.97 27.59 -12.79
C PRO A 819 26.66 26.24 -12.57
N ILE A 820 25.88 25.17 -12.49
CA ILE A 820 26.39 23.80 -12.37
C ILE A 820 26.66 23.26 -13.77
N TYR A 821 27.94 23.04 -14.07
CA TYR A 821 28.37 22.44 -15.32
C TYR A 821 28.16 20.92 -15.32
N GLU A 822 28.60 20.26 -14.25
CA GLU A 822 28.41 18.82 -14.03
C GLU A 822 28.12 18.52 -12.55
N ALA A 823 27.36 17.46 -12.26
CA ALA A 823 27.02 17.07 -10.88
C ALA A 823 27.32 15.59 -10.62
N PHE A 824 27.73 15.26 -9.40
CA PHE A 824 28.00 13.91 -8.90
C PHE A 824 27.43 13.77 -7.49
N GLN A 825 27.37 12.55 -6.96
CA GLN A 825 26.81 12.28 -5.63
C GLN A 825 27.46 13.11 -4.50
N ASP A 826 28.77 13.30 -4.56
CA ASP A 826 29.62 13.90 -3.52
C ASP A 826 30.12 15.31 -3.84
N ARG A 827 29.94 15.77 -5.09
CA ARG A 827 30.48 17.05 -5.56
C ARG A 827 29.76 17.58 -6.79
N ILE A 828 29.94 18.86 -7.04
CA ILE A 828 29.46 19.54 -8.26
C ILE A 828 30.58 20.36 -8.87
N VAL A 829 30.64 20.37 -10.19
CA VAL A 829 31.52 21.21 -10.98
C VAL A 829 30.75 22.47 -11.34
N VAL A 830 31.27 23.63 -10.94
CA VAL A 830 30.66 24.93 -11.17
C VAL A 830 31.39 25.71 -12.25
N ALA A 831 30.67 26.61 -12.93
CA ALA A 831 31.21 27.50 -13.95
C ALA A 831 30.98 28.97 -13.59
N PRO A 832 31.69 29.53 -12.58
CA PRO A 832 31.56 30.94 -12.20
C PRO A 832 31.86 31.88 -13.39
N ASN A 833 31.28 33.07 -13.39
CA ASN A 833 31.63 34.07 -14.40
C ASN A 833 33.12 34.46 -14.28
N GLU A 834 33.81 34.64 -15.41
CA GLU A 834 35.26 34.92 -15.43
C GLU A 834 35.64 36.13 -14.54
N GLY A 835 34.77 37.14 -14.46
CA GLY A 835 35.02 38.34 -13.65
C GLY A 835 34.92 38.14 -12.13
N SER A 836 34.15 37.16 -11.64
CA SER A 836 33.92 36.90 -10.21
C SER A 836 34.70 35.69 -9.70
N ARG A 837 35.08 34.77 -10.58
CA ARG A 837 35.80 33.53 -10.30
C ARG A 837 37.02 33.69 -9.39
N GLU A 838 37.92 34.59 -9.74
CA GLU A 838 39.18 34.80 -8.99
C GLU A 838 38.93 35.35 -7.58
N MET A 839 37.78 35.98 -7.36
CA MET A 839 37.44 36.60 -6.07
C MET A 839 36.71 35.64 -5.14
N LEU A 840 36.18 34.50 -5.64
CA LEU A 840 35.29 33.62 -4.89
C LEU A 840 35.91 33.13 -3.56
N ARG A 841 37.09 32.50 -3.61
CA ARG A 841 37.78 31.97 -2.42
C ARG A 841 38.27 33.07 -1.49
N CYS A 842 38.56 34.25 -2.05
CA CYS A 842 39.01 35.40 -1.28
C CYS A 842 37.84 36.09 -0.55
N CYS A 843 36.64 36.11 -1.14
CA CYS A 843 35.45 36.70 -0.54
C CYS A 843 34.75 35.75 0.43
N PHE A 844 34.90 34.44 0.23
CA PHE A 844 34.34 33.40 1.07
C PHE A 844 35.45 32.44 1.54
N PRO A 845 36.23 32.82 2.57
CA PRO A 845 37.41 32.06 3.01
C PRO A 845 37.10 30.81 3.85
N THR A 846 35.83 30.59 4.22
CA THR A 846 35.36 29.44 5.00
C THR A 846 34.60 28.46 4.12
N LEU A 847 34.06 27.39 4.73
CA LEU A 847 33.08 26.52 4.06
C LEU A 847 31.91 27.36 3.54
N LEU A 848 31.45 27.06 2.32
CA LEU A 848 30.31 27.72 1.73
C LEU A 848 29.01 27.11 2.25
N GLU A 849 28.18 27.94 2.86
CA GLU A 849 26.76 27.65 3.00
C GLU A 849 26.08 27.94 1.68
N PHE A 850 25.32 26.98 1.19
CA PHE A 850 24.75 27.06 -0.14
C PHE A 850 23.39 26.41 -0.23
N THR A 851 22.68 26.76 -1.30
CA THR A 851 21.50 26.01 -1.75
C THR A 851 21.56 25.81 -3.26
N VAL A 852 20.85 24.81 -3.77
CA VAL A 852 20.73 24.54 -5.21
C VAL A 852 19.39 25.05 -5.70
N ARG A 853 19.38 25.74 -6.83
CA ARG A 853 18.18 26.32 -7.44
C ARG A 853 18.08 25.94 -8.91
N ALA A 854 16.86 25.76 -9.36
CA ALA A 854 16.58 25.61 -10.78
C ALA A 854 16.78 26.95 -11.51
N ARG A 855 17.26 26.93 -12.75
CA ARG A 855 17.38 28.13 -13.60
C ARG A 855 16.32 28.14 -14.68
N ASN A 856 15.63 29.27 -14.86
CA ASN A 856 14.57 29.44 -15.87
C ASN A 856 13.53 28.30 -15.94
N GLN A 857 13.30 27.61 -14.83
CA GLN A 857 12.34 26.53 -14.68
C GLN A 857 11.52 26.77 -13.41
N TRP A 858 10.35 26.15 -13.34
CA TRP A 858 9.59 26.11 -12.10
C TRP A 858 9.80 24.79 -11.40
N VAL A 859 9.96 24.87 -10.08
CA VAL A 859 10.07 23.74 -9.17
C VAL A 859 8.70 23.48 -8.56
N VAL A 860 8.19 22.26 -8.73
CA VAL A 860 6.93 21.77 -8.19
C VAL A 860 7.24 20.94 -6.95
N ASP A 861 6.70 21.36 -5.81
CA ASP A 861 6.98 20.76 -4.52
C ASP A 861 5.69 20.62 -3.71
N GLY A 862 5.45 19.42 -3.17
CA GLY A 862 4.30 19.10 -2.33
C GLY A 862 4.68 19.12 -0.85
N GLY A 863 3.80 19.63 0.01
CA GLY A 863 4.06 19.71 1.46
C GLY A 863 4.25 18.35 2.15
N GLY A 864 3.67 17.29 1.60
CA GLY A 864 3.82 15.90 2.06
C GLY A 864 4.68 15.03 1.14
N SER A 865 4.55 15.18 -0.18
CA SER A 865 5.33 14.39 -1.16
C SER A 865 6.73 14.93 -1.43
N GLY A 866 7.01 16.18 -1.09
CA GLY A 866 8.27 16.86 -1.38
C GLY A 866 8.50 17.13 -2.86
N PHE A 867 9.79 17.31 -3.21
CA PHE A 867 10.26 17.50 -4.58
C PHE A 867 10.51 16.14 -5.24
N LEU A 868 9.68 15.79 -6.22
CA LEU A 868 9.79 14.55 -6.97
C LEU A 868 10.85 14.68 -8.07
N HIS A 869 11.80 13.75 -8.14
CA HIS A 869 12.73 13.62 -9.27
C HIS A 869 13.11 12.16 -9.54
N HIS A 870 13.62 11.91 -10.74
CA HIS A 870 14.17 10.62 -11.17
C HIS A 870 15.63 10.76 -11.59
N VAL A 871 16.37 11.68 -10.98
CA VAL A 871 17.82 11.79 -11.18
C VAL A 871 18.54 10.71 -10.35
N ILE A 872 19.42 9.96 -11.00
CA ILE A 872 20.28 8.93 -10.42
C ILE A 872 21.75 9.25 -10.70
N ALA A 873 22.67 8.62 -9.96
CA ALA A 873 24.07 8.61 -10.32
C ALA A 873 24.30 7.58 -11.45
N ASP A 874 24.79 8.03 -12.61
CA ASP A 874 25.18 7.15 -13.72
C ASP A 874 26.19 6.10 -13.22
N PRO A 875 25.90 4.78 -13.31
CA PRO A 875 26.81 3.74 -12.83
C PRO A 875 28.20 3.80 -13.46
N ALA A 876 28.31 4.26 -14.72
CA ALA A 876 29.57 4.30 -15.45
C ALA A 876 30.44 5.49 -15.08
N THR A 877 29.84 6.64 -14.79
CA THR A 877 30.57 7.92 -14.63
C THR A 877 30.41 8.54 -13.23
N GLY A 878 29.39 8.14 -12.48
CA GLY A 878 28.94 8.76 -11.24
C GLY A 878 28.20 10.09 -11.42
N ALA A 879 28.02 10.54 -12.67
CA ALA A 879 27.40 11.83 -12.95
C ALA A 879 25.88 11.77 -12.79
N CYS A 880 25.26 12.83 -12.29
CA CYS A 880 23.82 12.89 -12.08
C CYS A 880 23.09 12.97 -13.42
N ARG A 881 22.20 12.02 -13.70
CA ARG A 881 21.41 11.92 -14.95
C ARG A 881 20.00 11.45 -14.64
N ASN A 882 19.05 11.80 -15.50
CA ASN A 882 17.71 11.22 -15.41
C ASN A 882 17.77 9.70 -15.65
N SER A 883 17.02 8.97 -14.85
CA SER A 883 16.79 7.53 -14.99
C SER A 883 16.04 7.23 -16.28
N CYS A 884 16.44 6.16 -16.97
CA CYS A 884 15.67 5.58 -18.07
C CYS A 884 14.61 4.60 -17.57
N ASP A 885 14.48 4.42 -16.26
CA ASP A 885 13.44 3.56 -15.71
C ASP A 885 12.06 4.18 -16.02
N PRO A 886 11.22 3.52 -16.85
CA PRO A 886 9.88 4.04 -17.17
C PRO A 886 9.00 4.18 -15.93
N PHE A 887 9.31 3.49 -14.83
CA PHE A 887 8.58 3.61 -13.57
C PHE A 887 8.87 4.92 -12.83
N GLU A 888 10.04 5.50 -13.05
CA GLU A 888 10.39 6.81 -12.50
C GLU A 888 10.03 7.97 -13.43
N ALA A 889 9.54 7.69 -14.66
CA ALA A 889 9.25 8.72 -15.67
C ALA A 889 8.25 9.79 -15.19
N ARG A 890 7.32 9.42 -14.28
CA ARG A 890 6.37 10.35 -13.68
C ARG A 890 6.89 11.03 -12.42
N VAL A 891 8.04 10.65 -11.90
CA VAL A 891 8.67 11.28 -10.73
C VAL A 891 9.39 12.54 -11.21
N ASN A 892 8.61 13.57 -11.56
CA ASN A 892 9.11 14.84 -12.07
C ASN A 892 8.55 16.01 -11.25
N GLY A 893 9.43 16.94 -10.90
CA GLY A 893 9.14 18.14 -10.13
C GLY A 893 9.51 19.42 -10.90
N ARG A 894 9.78 19.33 -12.21
CA ARG A 894 10.26 20.45 -13.01
C ARG A 894 9.36 20.73 -14.21
N VAL A 895 9.10 22.02 -14.45
CA VAL A 895 8.37 22.48 -15.63
C VAL A 895 9.04 23.70 -16.26
N ARG A 896 9.14 23.68 -17.60
CA ARG A 896 9.59 24.83 -18.38
C ARG A 896 8.40 25.68 -18.78
N SER A 897 8.59 26.99 -18.83
CA SER A 897 7.54 27.88 -19.30
C SER A 897 7.39 27.76 -20.82
N ALA A 898 6.15 27.58 -21.28
CA ALA A 898 5.80 27.65 -22.69
C ALA A 898 5.82 29.11 -23.18
N PRO A 899 6.31 29.38 -24.40
CA PRO A 899 6.26 30.71 -25.00
C PRO A 899 4.84 31.25 -25.11
N SER A 900 4.66 32.58 -25.11
CA SER A 900 3.32 33.18 -25.21
C SER A 900 2.58 32.83 -26.51
N THR A 901 3.31 32.43 -27.55
CA THR A 901 2.78 31.99 -28.85
C THR A 901 2.15 30.60 -28.82
N GLU A 902 2.46 29.78 -27.83
CA GLU A 902 1.92 28.43 -27.69
C GLU A 902 0.53 28.54 -27.06
N ALA A 903 -0.50 28.48 -27.91
CA ALA A 903 -1.88 28.64 -27.46
C ALA A 903 -2.35 27.49 -26.56
N ASN A 904 -1.87 26.27 -26.84
CA ASN A 904 -2.32 25.03 -26.22
C ASN A 904 -1.09 24.18 -25.87
N ILE A 905 -1.02 23.66 -24.65
CA ILE A 905 0.07 22.78 -24.19
C ILE A 905 -0.49 21.36 -24.14
N SER A 906 -0.15 20.52 -25.11
CA SER A 906 -0.61 19.13 -25.15
C SER A 906 0.17 18.24 -24.17
N ASN A 907 -0.36 17.07 -23.83
CA ASN A 907 0.33 16.08 -22.98
C ASN A 907 1.70 15.63 -23.51
N GLU A 908 1.95 15.76 -24.81
CA GLU A 908 3.23 15.41 -25.46
C GLU A 908 4.16 16.62 -25.62
N SER A 909 3.72 17.83 -25.24
CA SER A 909 4.53 19.03 -25.37
C SER A 909 5.74 18.98 -24.42
N PRO A 910 6.92 19.45 -24.85
CA PRO A 910 8.10 19.57 -23.98
C PRO A 910 7.93 20.57 -22.81
N TYR A 911 6.83 21.33 -22.79
CA TYR A 911 6.44 22.26 -21.74
C TYR A 911 5.32 21.71 -20.83
N ALA A 912 4.83 20.51 -21.10
CA ALA A 912 3.89 19.82 -20.23
C ALA A 912 4.60 19.33 -18.97
N PHE A 913 4.00 19.62 -17.82
CA PHE A 913 4.31 18.97 -16.57
C PHE A 913 3.34 17.82 -16.35
N MET A 914 3.89 16.66 -15.95
CA MET A 914 3.11 15.53 -15.49
C MET A 914 3.86 14.86 -14.34
N ASN A 915 3.17 14.67 -13.22
CA ASN A 915 3.60 13.80 -12.13
C ASN A 915 2.52 12.72 -11.88
N PRO A 916 2.60 11.86 -10.85
CA PRO A 916 1.56 10.86 -10.62
C PRO A 916 0.21 11.48 -10.26
N MET A 917 0.18 12.68 -9.65
CA MET A 917 -1.04 13.30 -9.11
C MET A 917 -1.76 14.22 -10.10
N PHE A 918 -1.05 15.02 -10.89
CA PHE A 918 -1.67 16.00 -11.79
C PHE A 918 -0.75 16.42 -12.94
N ARG A 919 -1.33 17.17 -13.87
CA ARG A 919 -0.68 17.71 -15.05
C ARG A 919 -1.10 19.15 -15.33
N PHE A 920 -0.16 19.97 -15.80
CA PHE A 920 -0.39 21.35 -16.22
C PHE A 920 0.76 21.86 -17.09
N GLY A 921 0.64 23.06 -17.64
CA GLY A 921 1.73 23.82 -18.24
C GLY A 921 1.67 25.28 -17.81
N ILE A 922 2.80 25.99 -17.90
CA ILE A 922 2.86 27.42 -17.56
C ILE A 922 3.15 28.21 -18.83
N ARG A 923 2.19 29.02 -19.26
CA ARG A 923 2.33 29.90 -20.43
C ARG A 923 2.83 31.27 -20.00
N LEU A 924 3.87 31.77 -20.66
CA LEU A 924 4.35 33.13 -20.47
C LEU A 924 3.39 34.14 -21.11
N SER A 925 3.39 35.34 -20.55
CA SER A 925 2.58 36.43 -21.08
C SER A 925 3.34 37.24 -22.15
N PRO A 926 2.66 37.67 -23.22
CA PRO A 926 3.27 38.47 -24.27
C PRO A 926 3.53 39.88 -23.75
N GLY A 927 4.79 40.22 -23.55
CA GLY A 927 5.24 41.58 -23.31
C GLY A 927 5.18 42.39 -24.60
N THR A 928 4.34 43.43 -24.63
CA THR A 928 4.41 44.48 -25.65
C THR A 928 5.36 45.56 -25.16
N VAL A 929 6.63 45.48 -25.54
CA VAL A 929 7.59 46.56 -25.24
C VAL A 929 7.86 47.35 -26.51
N GLY A 930 7.66 48.67 -26.46
CA GLY A 930 8.14 49.55 -27.52
C GLY A 930 9.66 49.45 -27.62
N CYS A 931 10.19 49.12 -28.80
CA CYS A 931 11.62 49.03 -29.05
C CYS A 931 12.29 50.41 -28.84
N GLY A 932 12.71 50.70 -27.62
CA GLY A 932 13.52 51.86 -27.23
C GLY A 932 14.72 51.40 -26.42
N GLN A 933 15.80 52.19 -26.43
CA GLN A 933 17.14 51.82 -25.93
C GLN A 933 17.25 51.44 -24.44
N ASN A 934 16.16 51.48 -23.68
CA ASN A 934 16.08 51.06 -22.27
C ASN A 934 15.07 49.92 -22.04
N SER A 935 14.71 49.17 -23.09
CA SER A 935 13.76 48.05 -23.00
C SER A 935 14.41 46.80 -22.37
N PRO A 936 13.71 46.07 -21.48
CA PRO A 936 14.16 44.76 -20.96
C PRO A 936 14.40 43.70 -22.04
N CYS A 937 13.94 43.89 -23.28
CA CYS A 937 14.28 43.00 -24.39
C CYS A 937 15.73 43.18 -24.91
N ALA A 938 16.45 44.22 -24.48
CA ALA A 938 17.83 44.49 -24.92
C ALA A 938 18.87 43.55 -24.29
N SER A 939 18.51 42.79 -23.26
CA SER A 939 19.39 41.86 -22.54
C SER A 939 19.12 40.38 -22.89
N GLY A 940 19.05 40.05 -24.18
CA GLY A 940 19.10 38.65 -24.65
C GLY A 940 17.78 37.89 -24.76
N ALA A 941 16.63 38.55 -24.65
CA ALA A 941 15.33 37.91 -24.90
C ALA A 941 15.11 37.65 -26.41
N ALA A 942 14.67 36.43 -26.76
CA ALA A 942 14.29 36.09 -28.14
C ALA A 942 13.05 36.89 -28.54
N CYS A 943 13.18 37.78 -29.53
CA CYS A 943 12.07 38.55 -30.08
C CYS A 943 11.61 37.92 -31.40
N THR A 944 10.32 37.60 -31.51
CA THR A 944 9.75 37.04 -32.74
C THR A 944 9.12 38.16 -33.56
N LYS A 945 9.47 38.23 -34.85
CA LYS A 945 8.91 39.23 -35.76
C LYS A 945 7.49 38.79 -36.18
N VAL A 946 6.48 39.60 -35.86
CA VAL A 946 5.12 39.36 -36.37
C VAL A 946 5.08 39.77 -37.85
N THR A 947 5.15 38.79 -38.76
CA THR A 947 4.80 39.00 -40.18
C THR A 947 3.51 38.25 -40.51
N ASN A 948 2.58 38.88 -41.23
CA ASN A 948 1.29 38.32 -41.65
C ASN A 948 1.41 37.19 -42.71
N SER A 949 2.46 36.37 -42.67
CA SER A 949 2.71 35.29 -43.63
C SER A 949 3.05 33.99 -42.90
N ALA A 950 2.36 32.91 -43.28
CA ALA A 950 2.37 31.59 -42.65
C ALA A 950 3.64 30.76 -42.93
N GLU A 951 4.82 31.29 -42.62
CA GLU A 951 6.09 30.53 -42.63
C GLU A 951 6.83 30.66 -41.27
N PRO A 952 7.44 29.59 -40.75
CA PRO A 952 8.22 29.64 -39.52
C PRO A 952 9.52 30.39 -39.79
N THR A 953 9.71 31.54 -39.16
CA THR A 953 10.95 32.32 -39.25
C THR A 953 11.76 32.19 -37.96
N LEU A 954 13.08 32.02 -38.13
CA LEU A 954 14.08 31.93 -37.07
C LEU A 954 14.04 33.17 -36.14
N PRO A 955 14.46 33.04 -34.86
CA PRO A 955 14.59 34.18 -33.96
C PRO A 955 15.58 35.20 -34.55
N VAL A 956 15.10 36.41 -34.82
CA VAL A 956 15.93 37.52 -35.30
C VAL A 956 16.28 38.37 -34.10
N ALA A 957 17.58 38.55 -33.82
CA ALA A 957 18.03 39.54 -32.84
C ALA A 957 17.47 40.91 -33.21
N CYS A 958 16.88 41.62 -32.24
CA CYS A 958 16.46 43.01 -32.44
C CYS A 958 17.69 43.86 -32.78
N ASP A 959 17.89 44.10 -34.07
CA ASP A 959 18.97 44.94 -34.57
C ASP A 959 18.73 46.38 -34.11
N THR A 960 19.70 46.96 -33.40
CA THR A 960 19.61 48.30 -32.80
C THR A 960 19.66 49.44 -33.82
N ASP A 961 19.89 49.16 -35.10
CA ASP A 961 20.08 50.17 -36.15
C ASP A 961 18.85 50.48 -37.02
N TRP A 962 17.66 49.99 -36.68
CA TRP A 962 16.45 50.20 -37.48
C TRP A 962 15.77 51.57 -37.22
N SER A 963 16.22 52.62 -37.91
CA SER A 963 15.67 54.00 -37.84
C SER A 963 14.48 54.29 -38.78
N GLY A 964 13.88 53.27 -39.39
CA GLY A 964 12.72 53.41 -40.29
C GLY A 964 11.38 53.51 -39.56
N SER A 965 10.57 54.52 -39.90
CA SER A 965 9.28 54.90 -39.30
C SER A 965 8.10 53.93 -39.55
N GLY A 966 8.31 52.63 -39.44
CA GLY A 966 7.29 51.59 -39.53
C GLY A 966 7.50 50.56 -38.44
N GLN A 967 7.12 50.91 -37.20
CA GLN A 967 7.24 50.02 -36.04
C GLN A 967 6.25 48.85 -36.16
N ALA A 968 6.75 47.67 -36.54
CA ALA A 968 6.07 46.42 -36.19
C ALA A 968 6.40 46.13 -34.72
N PRO A 969 5.40 45.88 -33.83
CA PRO A 969 5.67 45.56 -32.45
C PRO A 969 6.42 44.22 -32.36
N CYS A 970 7.57 44.21 -31.69
CA CYS A 970 8.22 42.98 -31.24
C CYS A 970 7.48 42.48 -30.00
N VAL A 971 7.11 41.20 -29.98
CA VAL A 971 6.57 40.54 -28.80
C VAL A 971 7.74 39.87 -28.10
N CYS A 972 7.98 40.24 -26.85
CA CYS A 972 8.96 39.60 -25.97
C CYS A 972 8.18 38.88 -24.88
N ASP A 973 8.53 37.65 -24.52
CA ASP A 973 7.90 37.00 -23.37
C ASP A 973 8.35 37.66 -22.07
N HIS A 974 7.41 37.93 -21.16
CA HIS A 974 7.74 38.42 -19.83
C HIS A 974 8.22 37.26 -18.95
N THR A 975 9.50 37.26 -18.58
CA THR A 975 10.05 36.28 -17.65
C THR A 975 9.65 36.65 -16.22
N PRO A 976 9.06 35.72 -15.44
CA PRO A 976 8.72 35.97 -14.04
C PRO A 976 9.97 36.31 -13.21
N THR A 977 9.78 37.06 -12.12
CA THR A 977 10.85 37.25 -11.14
C THR A 977 11.11 35.95 -10.37
N ARG A 978 12.36 35.68 -9.98
CA ARG A 978 12.71 34.59 -9.06
C ARG A 978 11.79 34.60 -7.83
N ASP A 979 11.40 33.42 -7.35
CA ASP A 979 10.49 33.21 -6.20
C ASP A 979 9.02 33.59 -6.44
N THR A 980 8.65 33.94 -7.68
CA THR A 980 7.23 33.96 -8.10
C THR A 980 6.68 32.54 -7.99
N GLN A 981 5.48 32.37 -7.45
CA GLN A 981 4.96 31.04 -7.14
C GLN A 981 3.45 30.91 -7.34
N PHE A 982 3.02 29.78 -7.89
CA PHE A 982 1.63 29.34 -7.75
C PHE A 982 1.47 28.52 -6.48
N ARG A 983 0.35 28.72 -5.78
CA ARG A 983 -0.03 27.94 -4.60
C ARG A 983 -1.44 27.40 -4.74
N PHE A 984 -1.63 26.14 -4.39
CA PHE A 984 -2.93 25.47 -4.28
C PHE A 984 -2.84 24.33 -3.27
N VAL A 985 -3.99 23.75 -2.91
CA VAL A 985 -4.07 22.61 -1.99
C VAL A 985 -4.85 21.51 -2.68
N THR A 986 -4.31 20.29 -2.74
CA THR A 986 -5.07 19.13 -3.24
C THR A 986 -6.04 18.64 -2.18
N GLN A 987 -7.14 18.07 -2.64
CA GLN A 987 -8.18 17.44 -1.81
C GLN A 987 -8.61 16.10 -2.41
N GLY A 988 -9.42 15.35 -1.68
CA GLY A 988 -10.01 14.10 -2.16
C GLY A 988 -9.02 12.94 -2.14
N ALA A 989 -8.14 12.90 -1.13
CA ALA A 989 -7.19 11.80 -0.95
C ALA A 989 -7.87 10.43 -0.94
N PHE A 990 -7.20 9.45 -1.53
CA PHE A 990 -7.62 8.05 -1.54
C PHE A 990 -7.58 7.47 -0.12
N GLU A 991 -8.74 7.06 0.38
CA GLU A 991 -8.87 6.44 1.68
C GLU A 991 -9.07 4.92 1.54
N PRO A 992 -8.07 4.08 1.85
CA PRO A 992 -8.27 2.64 1.86
C PRO A 992 -9.22 2.21 2.99
N ILE A 993 -9.87 1.05 2.86
CA ILE A 993 -10.56 0.41 3.97
C ILE A 993 -9.51 0.04 5.03
N LEU A 994 -9.55 0.78 6.13
CA LEU A 994 -8.62 0.67 7.25
C LEU A 994 -9.43 0.59 8.54
N THR A 995 -9.33 -0.53 9.25
CA THR A 995 -9.91 -0.66 10.59
C THR A 995 -8.82 -0.61 11.63
N THR A 996 -8.94 0.26 12.63
CA THR A 996 -7.97 0.39 13.73
C THR A 996 -8.54 -0.21 15.01
N PHE A 997 -7.79 -1.10 15.67
CA PHE A 997 -8.19 -1.73 16.94
C PHE A 997 -7.84 -0.90 18.19
N VAL A 998 -7.04 0.14 18.02
CA VAL A 998 -6.68 1.09 19.09
C VAL A 998 -7.93 1.87 19.53
N THR A 999 -8.47 1.53 20.70
CA THR A 999 -9.56 2.31 21.31
C THR A 999 -9.00 3.52 22.08
N ARG A 1000 -9.83 4.55 22.35
CA ARG A 1000 -9.38 5.81 23.00
C ARG A 1000 -8.65 5.62 24.34
N ASN A 1001 -8.76 4.46 24.98
CA ASN A 1001 -8.22 4.18 26.31
C ASN A 1001 -7.05 3.16 26.33
N ASN A 1002 -6.74 2.47 25.22
CA ASN A 1002 -5.65 1.49 25.14
C ASN A 1002 -4.87 1.67 23.83
N TRP A 1003 -3.63 2.14 23.95
CA TRP A 1003 -2.75 2.43 22.80
C TRP A 1003 -1.85 1.27 22.38
N ASN A 1004 -1.95 0.12 23.04
CA ASN A 1004 -1.02 -0.99 22.88
C ASN A 1004 -1.76 -2.24 22.40
N VAL A 1005 -1.95 -2.36 21.08
CA VAL A 1005 -2.34 -3.60 20.41
C VAL A 1005 -1.12 -4.11 19.65
N MET A 1006 -0.83 -5.40 19.73
CA MET A 1006 0.20 -6.11 19.00
C MET A 1006 -0.45 -7.34 18.32
N PRO A 1007 -1.06 -7.16 17.15
CA PRO A 1007 -1.73 -8.27 16.49
C PRO A 1007 -0.76 -9.41 16.17
N VAL A 1008 -1.21 -10.64 16.38
CA VAL A 1008 -0.40 -11.86 16.19
C VAL A 1008 -0.90 -12.70 15.03
N SER A 1009 -2.22 -12.89 14.92
CA SER A 1009 -2.81 -13.68 13.85
C SER A 1009 -4.15 -13.14 13.37
N ILE A 1010 -4.50 -13.49 12.14
CA ILE A 1010 -5.79 -13.20 11.52
C ILE A 1010 -6.40 -14.49 10.96
N SER A 1011 -7.71 -14.67 11.11
CA SER A 1011 -8.42 -15.87 10.66
C SER A 1011 -9.83 -15.53 10.22
N TYR A 1012 -10.41 -16.32 9.32
CA TYR A 1012 -11.79 -16.12 8.86
C TYR A 1012 -12.73 -17.11 9.54
N LEU A 1013 -13.89 -16.63 9.98
CA LEU A 1013 -14.97 -17.41 10.55
C LEU A 1013 -16.17 -17.43 9.58
N PRO A 1014 -16.27 -18.43 8.69
CA PRO A 1014 -17.31 -18.48 7.66
C PRO A 1014 -18.75 -18.40 8.16
N PRO A 1015 -19.15 -19.08 9.26
CA PRO A 1015 -20.54 -19.09 9.73
C PRO A 1015 -21.06 -17.71 10.13
N THR A 1016 -20.18 -16.83 10.59
CA THR A 1016 -20.52 -15.46 10.99
C THR A 1016 -20.13 -14.42 9.94
N GLN A 1017 -19.39 -14.82 8.90
CA GLN A 1017 -18.74 -13.94 7.93
C GLN A 1017 -17.90 -12.85 8.64
N GLU A 1018 -17.15 -13.24 9.66
CA GLU A 1018 -16.28 -12.34 10.42
C GLU A 1018 -14.81 -12.70 10.21
N VAL A 1019 -13.96 -11.69 10.29
CA VAL A 1019 -12.51 -11.85 10.40
C VAL A 1019 -12.14 -11.68 11.85
N VAL A 1020 -11.38 -12.62 12.39
CA VAL A 1020 -10.98 -12.68 13.78
C VAL A 1020 -9.49 -12.33 13.87
N VAL A 1021 -9.14 -11.41 14.77
CA VAL A 1021 -7.77 -10.97 15.02
C VAL A 1021 -7.40 -11.26 16.46
N THR A 1022 -6.25 -11.87 16.68
CA THR A 1022 -5.72 -12.12 18.03
C THR A 1022 -4.67 -11.08 18.41
N ASP A 1023 -4.66 -10.69 19.67
CA ASP A 1023 -3.70 -9.70 20.21
C ASP A 1023 -2.72 -10.32 21.20
N GLY A 1024 -1.43 -10.13 20.94
CA GLY A 1024 -0.33 -10.65 21.74
C GLY A 1024 -0.03 -9.83 23.00
N LEU A 1025 -0.81 -8.79 23.31
CA LEU A 1025 -0.65 -8.00 24.53
C LEU A 1025 -1.80 -8.23 25.50
N TYR A 1026 -2.88 -7.46 25.39
CA TYR A 1026 -3.87 -7.32 26.46
C TYR A 1026 -5.31 -7.54 26.03
N GLU A 1027 -5.59 -7.50 24.73
CA GLU A 1027 -6.94 -7.39 24.19
C GLU A 1027 -7.50 -8.73 23.68
N GLY A 1028 -6.71 -9.81 23.77
CA GLY A 1028 -7.16 -11.19 23.53
C GLY A 1028 -7.62 -11.49 22.09
N LEU A 1029 -8.88 -11.18 21.79
CA LEU A 1029 -9.57 -11.51 20.55
C LEU A 1029 -10.53 -10.41 20.09
N PHE A 1030 -10.44 -10.02 18.82
CA PHE A 1030 -11.36 -9.11 18.13
C PHE A 1030 -12.09 -9.82 17.00
N THR A 1031 -13.37 -9.50 16.78
CA THR A 1031 -14.07 -9.89 15.55
C THR A 1031 -14.44 -8.65 14.74
N LEU A 1032 -14.20 -8.74 13.43
CA LEU A 1032 -14.51 -7.72 12.44
C LEU A 1032 -15.58 -8.25 11.49
N SER A 1033 -16.69 -7.53 11.35
CA SER A 1033 -17.70 -7.91 10.36
C SER A 1033 -17.18 -7.65 8.95
N THR A 1034 -17.25 -8.64 8.05
CA THR A 1034 -16.94 -8.40 6.63
C THR A 1034 -18.02 -7.61 5.88
N LEU A 1035 -19.17 -7.37 6.51
CA LEU A 1035 -20.28 -6.58 5.96
C LEU A 1035 -20.05 -5.07 6.11
N THR A 1036 -19.57 -4.68 7.29
CA THR A 1036 -19.40 -3.27 7.66
C THR A 1036 -17.94 -2.87 7.82
N THR A 1037 -17.03 -3.86 7.82
CA THR A 1037 -15.61 -3.71 8.20
C THR A 1037 -15.44 -2.97 9.52
N GLN A 1038 -16.38 -3.17 10.45
CA GLN A 1038 -16.32 -2.61 11.79
C GLN A 1038 -16.10 -3.72 12.82
N ILE A 1039 -15.50 -3.33 13.95
CA ILE A 1039 -15.35 -4.21 15.11
C ILE A 1039 -16.74 -4.56 15.63
N ASN A 1040 -17.05 -5.85 15.65
CA ASN A 1040 -18.32 -6.36 16.15
C ASN A 1040 -18.20 -6.76 17.62
N LYS A 1041 -17.13 -7.49 17.98
CA LYS A 1041 -16.94 -8.00 19.35
C LYS A 1041 -15.49 -7.89 19.81
N HIS A 1042 -15.35 -7.87 21.13
CA HIS A 1042 -14.08 -7.78 21.82
C HIS A 1042 -14.12 -8.65 23.09
N PHE A 1043 -13.10 -9.48 23.28
CA PHE A 1043 -13.00 -10.43 24.39
C PHE A 1043 -11.65 -10.23 25.10
N TYR A 1044 -11.66 -9.93 26.40
CA TYR A 1044 -10.47 -9.57 27.21
C TYR A 1044 -10.30 -10.44 28.46
#